data_AF-B0XIF0-F1
#
_entry.id   AF-B0XIF0-F1
#
_cell.length_a   1.000
_cell.length_b   1.000
_cell.length_c   1.000
_cell.angle_alpha   90.00
_cell.angle_beta   90.00
_cell.angle_gamma   90.00
#
_symmetry.space_group_name_H-M   'P 1'
#
loop_
_entity.id
_entity.type
_entity.pdbx_description
1 polymer ?
#
loop_
_entity_poly.entity_id
_entity_poly.type
_entity_poly.pdbx_seq_one_letter_code
_entity_poly.pdbx_strand_id
1 'polypeptide(L)'
;MRNMERIQAVADDLWGPDHDFAMEEVLNEISYFRGESYHTLNECGGEDTTENCFFSNFSSYARLVRSSCEDTLEECYWNDKPFDCCKYFQPMETELGLCYAVNSLQTSAKNPLKIDMISNKYTGPGKLRISVLTEALIYTLGEEDVPNLITPKSEVLLIDYYISYKRQISIKDIENDPETKQVSVEQRKCRFPDENILDVHAYYSYSACSVQYPAQRCDMAGLVCLNTNYEELTIVIPSWSTGKRGVVCDCLPSCTEVDIAIVHDWRESIFNPEKRYSTIEIELSALPTERYKRNVVRGRLDLVGDAFWIVCVIVSWIGSALLIEASLEAFRTSAISFVVETSYRDWNTKFPAVVVCEMRNMERIQAVADDLWGPDHDFAMEEVLNEISYFRGESYHTLNECGGEDTTENCFFSNFSSYARLVRSSCEDTLEECYWNDKPFDCCKYFQPMETELGLCYAVNSLQTSAKNPLKIDMISNKYTGPGKLRISVLTEALIYTLGEEDVPNLITPKSEVLLIDYYISYKRQISIKDIENDPETKQVSVEQRKCRFPDENILDVHAYYSYSACSVQCRKDKQLKTCNCTNHLMPNSDPAQRCDMAGLVCLNTNYEELTIVIPSWSTGKRGVVCDCLPSCTEVDIAIVHDWRESIFNPEKRYSTIEIELSALPTERYKRNVVRGRLDLVVSVGGTTGLFVGASLLSFVEIIYYFTIRPYGTVFMRKIRTRLHQHQHQ
;
A
#
# COMPACT_ATOMS: atom_id res chain seq x y z
N MET A 1 -40.35 48.72 18.61
CA MET A 1 -39.22 49.59 19.00
C MET A 1 -39.79 50.91 19.50
N ARG A 2 -38.95 51.91 19.76
CA ARG A 2 -39.35 53.18 20.38
C ARG A 2 -40.40 53.86 19.49
N ASN A 3 -41.52 54.28 20.06
CA ASN A 3 -42.51 55.12 19.38
C ASN A 3 -42.36 56.54 19.96
N MET A 4 -41.47 57.34 19.36
CA MET A 4 -41.11 58.66 19.91
C MET A 4 -42.30 59.60 20.01
N GLU A 5 -43.23 59.57 19.04
CA GLU A 5 -44.45 60.38 19.08
C GLU A 5 -45.32 60.03 20.30
N ARG A 6 -45.42 58.74 20.63
CA ARG A 6 -46.19 58.28 21.80
C ARG A 6 -45.45 58.49 23.11
N ILE A 7 -44.12 58.37 23.11
CA ILE A 7 -43.28 58.72 24.26
C ILE A 7 -43.48 60.20 24.59
N GLN A 8 -43.36 61.07 23.58
CA GLN A 8 -43.56 62.51 23.72
C GLN A 8 -44.97 62.85 24.19
N ALA A 9 -46.01 62.26 23.59
CA ALA A 9 -47.39 62.50 24.01
C ALA A 9 -47.68 62.05 25.45
N VAL A 10 -47.10 60.94 25.89
CA VAL A 10 -47.22 60.46 27.28
C VAL A 10 -46.38 61.31 28.23
N ALA A 11 -45.21 61.77 27.81
CA ALA A 11 -44.37 62.69 28.58
C ALA A 11 -45.05 64.05 28.77
N ASP A 12 -45.69 64.58 27.72
CA ASP A 12 -46.51 65.80 27.76
C ASP A 12 -47.69 65.66 28.74
N ASP A 13 -48.35 64.49 28.79
CA ASP A 13 -49.45 64.23 29.72
C ASP A 13 -48.97 64.09 31.18
N LEU A 14 -47.79 63.49 31.38
CA LEU A 14 -47.23 63.24 32.71
C LEU A 14 -46.55 64.48 33.32
N TRP A 15 -45.88 65.30 32.51
CA TRP A 15 -45.02 66.40 32.98
C TRP A 15 -45.30 67.77 32.34
N GLY A 16 -46.22 67.84 31.37
CA GLY A 16 -46.53 69.06 30.61
C GLY A 16 -45.65 69.28 29.37
N PRO A 17 -46.03 70.18 28.45
CA PRO A 17 -45.34 70.38 27.16
C PRO A 17 -43.95 71.04 27.24
N ASP A 18 -43.57 71.59 28.40
CA ASP A 18 -42.28 72.25 28.63
C ASP A 18 -41.29 71.37 29.44
N HIS A 19 -41.47 70.04 29.42
CA HIS A 19 -40.62 69.10 30.14
C HIS A 19 -39.22 68.98 29.50
N ASP A 20 -38.22 68.52 30.29
CA ASP A 20 -36.87 68.27 29.76
C ASP A 20 -36.89 67.05 28.83
N PHE A 21 -36.25 67.17 27.67
CA PHE A 21 -36.08 66.08 26.70
C PHE A 21 -35.45 64.83 27.35
N ALA A 22 -34.63 65.00 28.40
CA ALA A 22 -34.09 63.88 29.16
C ALA A 22 -35.19 62.97 29.76
N MET A 23 -36.35 63.54 30.14
CA MET A 23 -37.48 62.78 30.69
C MET A 23 -38.17 61.90 29.65
N GLU A 24 -38.13 62.27 28.37
CA GLU A 24 -38.57 61.40 27.26
C GLU A 24 -37.68 60.15 27.18
N GLU A 25 -36.36 60.32 27.32
CA GLU A 25 -35.41 59.20 27.32
C GLU A 25 -35.53 58.33 28.58
N VAL A 26 -35.84 58.89 29.75
CA VAL A 26 -36.18 58.12 30.96
C VAL A 26 -37.40 57.23 30.70
N LEU A 27 -38.49 57.81 30.18
CA LEU A 27 -39.72 57.09 29.88
C LEU A 27 -39.50 55.99 28.84
N ASN A 28 -38.62 56.24 27.88
CA ASN A 28 -38.22 55.32 26.84
C ASN A 28 -37.39 54.14 27.39
N GLU A 29 -36.38 54.38 28.22
CA GLU A 29 -35.55 53.34 28.85
C GLU A 29 -36.37 52.39 29.72
N ILE A 30 -37.29 52.90 30.55
CA ILE A 30 -38.15 52.05 31.40
C ILE A 30 -39.21 51.30 30.59
N SER A 31 -39.63 51.84 29.44
CA SER A 31 -40.68 51.24 28.60
C SER A 31 -40.13 50.24 27.58
N TYR A 32 -38.89 50.41 27.14
CA TYR A 32 -38.19 49.58 26.16
C TYR A 32 -36.83 49.16 26.70
N PHE A 33 -36.81 48.58 27.91
CA PHE A 33 -35.60 48.18 28.59
C PHE A 33 -34.77 47.19 27.75
N ARG A 34 -33.52 47.56 27.46
CA ARG A 34 -32.54 46.75 26.70
C ARG A 34 -31.33 46.35 27.56
N GLY A 35 -31.47 46.46 28.88
CA GLY A 35 -30.40 46.21 29.85
C GLY A 35 -29.59 47.44 30.25
N GLU A 36 -29.71 48.57 29.54
CA GLU A 36 -29.09 49.84 29.89
C GLU A 36 -30.15 50.83 30.44
N SER A 37 -29.80 51.61 31.46
CA SER A 37 -30.67 52.61 32.08
C SER A 37 -29.93 53.92 32.40
N TYR A 38 -29.14 54.43 31.45
CA TYR A 38 -28.26 55.58 31.63
C TYR A 38 -29.02 56.88 31.93
N HIS A 39 -30.04 57.22 31.15
CA HIS A 39 -30.84 58.44 31.36
C HIS A 39 -31.66 58.34 32.64
N THR A 40 -32.26 57.18 32.90
CA THR A 40 -33.01 56.88 34.13
C THR A 40 -32.13 57.08 35.36
N LEU A 41 -30.85 56.68 35.30
CA LEU A 41 -29.91 56.86 36.40
C LEU A 41 -29.45 58.29 36.62
N ASN A 42 -29.13 59.01 35.54
CA ASN A 42 -28.62 60.38 35.66
C ASN A 42 -29.71 61.35 36.13
N GLU A 43 -30.94 61.19 35.64
CA GLU A 43 -32.05 62.09 35.97
C GLU A 43 -32.76 61.69 37.27
N CYS A 44 -32.87 60.37 37.55
CA CYS A 44 -33.68 59.86 38.67
C CYS A 44 -32.91 59.06 39.73
N GLY A 45 -31.57 58.97 39.64
CA GLY A 45 -30.74 58.15 40.54
C GLY A 45 -29.99 58.89 41.67
N GLY A 46 -30.03 60.23 41.72
CA GLY A 46 -29.34 61.04 42.74
C GLY A 46 -30.11 61.22 44.06
N GLU A 47 -29.47 61.79 45.10
CA GLU A 47 -30.16 62.11 46.38
C GLU A 47 -31.06 63.36 46.29
N ASP A 48 -30.77 64.30 45.37
CA ASP A 48 -31.63 65.44 45.03
C ASP A 48 -32.44 65.09 43.77
N THR A 49 -33.47 64.24 43.91
CA THR A 49 -34.36 63.90 42.78
C THR A 49 -35.43 64.95 42.56
N THR A 50 -35.63 65.34 41.30
CA THR A 50 -36.77 66.15 40.85
C THR A 50 -38.11 65.46 41.19
N GLU A 51 -39.16 66.21 41.52
CA GLU A 51 -40.55 65.72 41.76
C GLU A 51 -41.13 64.87 40.60
N ASN A 52 -40.45 64.82 39.45
CA ASN A 52 -40.92 64.23 38.20
C ASN A 52 -40.53 62.76 38.00
N CYS A 53 -39.74 62.14 38.88
CA CYS A 53 -39.21 60.78 38.70
C CYS A 53 -40.14 59.65 39.20
N PHE A 54 -40.17 58.52 38.49
CA PHE A 54 -40.92 57.32 38.89
C PHE A 54 -40.09 56.39 39.76
N PHE A 55 -40.55 56.11 40.98
CA PHE A 55 -39.79 55.26 41.92
C PHE A 55 -40.23 53.79 41.94
N SER A 56 -41.39 53.45 41.36
CA SER A 56 -41.91 52.09 41.27
C SER A 56 -42.99 51.94 40.19
N ASN A 57 -43.48 50.73 39.95
CA ASN A 57 -44.59 50.42 39.03
C ASN A 57 -44.31 50.75 37.54
N PHE A 58 -43.06 50.61 37.11
CA PHE A 58 -42.59 50.83 35.73
C PHE A 58 -43.43 50.09 34.66
N SER A 59 -43.96 48.91 35.00
CA SER A 59 -44.84 48.13 34.10
C SER A 59 -46.11 48.87 33.67
N SER A 60 -46.65 49.75 34.52
CA SER A 60 -47.87 50.50 34.21
C SER A 60 -47.59 51.64 33.23
N TYR A 61 -46.46 52.33 33.40
CA TYR A 61 -45.99 53.36 32.48
C TYR A 61 -45.58 52.78 31.12
N ALA A 62 -44.89 51.64 31.13
CA ALA A 62 -44.55 50.92 29.90
C ALA A 62 -45.79 50.56 29.06
N ARG A 63 -46.96 50.30 29.68
CA ARG A 63 -48.21 50.03 28.95
C ARG A 63 -48.83 51.26 28.30
N LEU A 64 -48.59 52.47 28.81
CA LEU A 64 -49.09 53.71 28.20
C LEU A 64 -48.35 54.03 26.90
N VAL A 65 -47.05 53.77 26.90
CA VAL A 65 -46.12 54.13 25.82
C VAL A 65 -46.06 53.08 24.71
N ARG A 66 -46.30 51.81 25.03
CA ARG A 66 -46.25 50.73 24.04
C ARG A 66 -47.43 50.80 23.07
N SER A 67 -47.11 50.65 21.79
CA SER A 67 -48.08 50.51 20.71
C SER A 67 -49.01 49.30 20.94
N SER A 68 -50.31 49.46 20.64
CA SER A 68 -51.21 48.31 20.56
C SER A 68 -50.90 47.45 19.34
N CYS A 69 -51.59 46.32 19.19
CA CYS A 69 -51.47 45.51 17.99
C CYS A 69 -51.89 46.30 16.74
N GLU A 70 -53.00 47.04 16.82
CA GLU A 70 -53.54 47.85 15.71
C GLU A 70 -52.61 49.01 15.33
N ASP A 71 -51.85 49.53 16.29
CA ASP A 71 -50.82 50.55 16.04
C ASP A 71 -49.54 49.96 15.41
N THR A 72 -49.40 48.62 15.40
CA THR A 72 -48.18 47.92 14.99
C THR A 72 -48.37 47.13 13.70
N LEU A 73 -49.49 46.44 13.54
CA LEU A 73 -49.78 45.51 12.46
C LEU A 73 -51.04 45.94 11.71
N GLU A 74 -50.99 45.94 10.38
CA GLU A 74 -52.13 46.31 9.54
C GLU A 74 -52.63 45.13 8.68
N GLU A 75 -51.78 44.61 7.80
CA GLU A 75 -52.14 43.56 6.85
C GLU A 75 -51.37 42.26 7.14
N CYS A 76 -52.08 41.13 7.28
CA CYS A 76 -51.47 39.82 7.53
C CYS A 76 -51.97 38.76 6.55
N TYR A 77 -51.04 37.96 6.02
CA TYR A 77 -51.30 36.90 5.05
C TYR A 77 -50.54 35.64 5.43
N TRP A 78 -51.21 34.49 5.32
CA TRP A 78 -50.58 33.17 5.37
C TRP A 78 -50.85 32.44 4.05
N ASN A 79 -49.79 32.09 3.31
CA ASN A 79 -49.87 31.52 1.96
C ASN A 79 -50.83 32.31 1.05
N ASP A 80 -50.64 33.63 1.01
CA ASP A 80 -51.44 34.61 0.26
C ASP A 80 -52.92 34.71 0.67
N LYS A 81 -53.36 34.00 1.71
CA LYS A 81 -54.70 34.14 2.29
C LYS A 81 -54.68 35.20 3.41
N PRO A 82 -55.49 36.26 3.32
CA PRO A 82 -55.54 37.28 4.36
C PRO A 82 -56.14 36.72 5.64
N PHE A 83 -55.61 37.14 6.78
CA PHE A 83 -56.18 36.90 8.10
C PHE A 83 -56.10 38.16 8.97
N ASP A 84 -56.97 38.24 9.97
CA ASP A 84 -57.01 39.35 10.91
C ASP A 84 -55.78 39.33 11.84
N CYS A 85 -54.86 40.28 11.67
CA CYS A 85 -53.61 40.34 12.44
C CYS A 85 -53.86 40.24 13.95
N CYS A 86 -54.64 41.15 14.51
CA CYS A 86 -54.79 41.29 15.97
C CYS A 86 -55.71 40.27 16.61
N LYS A 87 -56.48 39.54 15.80
CA LYS A 87 -57.17 38.32 16.26
C LYS A 87 -56.23 37.15 16.53
N TYR A 88 -55.12 37.03 15.80
CA TYR A 88 -54.23 35.86 15.86
C TYR A 88 -52.85 36.15 16.45
N PHE A 89 -52.36 37.38 16.34
CA PHE A 89 -51.22 37.88 17.08
C PHE A 89 -51.65 38.24 18.50
N GLN A 90 -51.40 37.32 19.44
CA GLN A 90 -51.83 37.45 20.83
C GLN A 90 -50.72 38.03 21.70
N PRO A 91 -51.07 38.79 22.75
CA PRO A 91 -50.09 39.33 23.69
C PRO A 91 -49.36 38.21 24.43
N MET A 92 -48.07 38.43 24.64
CA MET A 92 -47.13 37.54 25.31
C MET A 92 -46.19 38.38 26.17
N GLU A 93 -46.12 38.06 27.47
CA GLU A 93 -45.17 38.71 28.38
C GLU A 93 -43.78 38.08 28.23
N THR A 94 -42.77 38.92 28.01
CA THR A 94 -41.36 38.54 27.76
C THR A 94 -40.43 39.45 28.55
N GLU A 95 -39.14 39.09 28.61
CA GLU A 95 -38.10 39.94 29.24
C GLU A 95 -37.96 41.31 28.54
N LEU A 96 -38.25 41.37 27.23
CA LEU A 96 -38.27 42.60 26.44
C LEU A 96 -39.54 43.42 26.64
N GLY A 97 -40.54 42.86 27.32
CA GLY A 97 -41.86 43.44 27.49
C GLY A 97 -43.01 42.66 26.85
N LEU A 98 -44.08 43.38 26.54
CA LEU A 98 -45.26 42.85 25.89
C LEU A 98 -44.96 42.70 24.39
N CYS A 99 -44.87 41.47 23.92
CA CYS A 99 -44.74 41.13 22.52
C CYS A 99 -46.08 40.60 21.98
N TYR A 100 -46.27 40.67 20.67
CA TYR A 100 -47.40 40.03 20.00
C TYR A 100 -46.88 38.82 19.22
N ALA A 101 -47.39 37.63 19.54
CA ALA A 101 -46.94 36.37 18.97
C ALA A 101 -48.07 35.65 18.25
N VAL A 102 -47.75 35.03 17.11
CA VAL A 102 -48.63 34.11 16.38
C VAL A 102 -48.00 32.72 16.43
N ASN A 103 -48.83 31.67 16.49
CA ASN A 103 -48.39 30.28 16.58
C ASN A 103 -47.46 29.96 17.78
N SER A 104 -47.63 30.65 18.90
CA SER A 104 -46.90 30.38 20.15
C SER A 104 -47.77 29.65 21.18
N LEU A 105 -47.15 28.83 22.01
CA LEU A 105 -47.76 28.19 23.20
C LEU A 105 -47.76 29.11 24.43
N GLN A 106 -46.96 30.18 24.43
CA GLN A 106 -46.70 31.03 25.60
C GLN A 106 -47.61 32.26 25.69
N THR A 107 -48.66 32.34 24.87
CA THR A 107 -49.56 33.50 24.83
C THR A 107 -50.33 33.68 26.13
N SER A 108 -50.56 34.92 26.56
CA SER A 108 -51.30 35.23 27.79
C SER A 108 -52.83 35.03 27.67
N ALA A 109 -53.34 34.65 26.49
CA ALA A 109 -54.76 34.45 26.23
C ALA A 109 -55.26 33.12 26.80
N LYS A 110 -56.39 33.14 27.54
CA LYS A 110 -56.99 31.93 28.15
C LYS A 110 -57.49 30.89 27.13
N ASN A 111 -57.75 31.29 25.88
CA ASN A 111 -58.16 30.44 24.75
C ASN A 111 -57.64 31.06 23.45
N PRO A 112 -56.37 30.85 23.08
CA PRO A 112 -55.81 31.46 21.90
C PRO A 112 -56.43 30.86 20.63
N LEU A 113 -56.93 31.74 19.75
CA LEU A 113 -57.28 31.34 18.39
C LEU A 113 -55.99 31.00 17.65
N LYS A 114 -55.87 29.77 17.15
CA LYS A 114 -54.73 29.34 16.34
C LYS A 114 -55.10 29.34 14.86
N ILE A 115 -54.17 29.79 14.02
CA ILE A 115 -54.19 29.52 12.58
C ILE A 115 -53.41 28.24 12.37
N ASP A 116 -53.95 27.29 11.62
CA ASP A 116 -53.21 26.09 11.22
C ASP A 116 -52.13 26.47 10.18
N MET A 117 -50.98 26.92 10.67
CA MET A 117 -49.80 27.27 9.87
C MET A 117 -49.02 26.01 9.45
N ILE A 118 -49.71 25.05 8.81
CA ILE A 118 -49.16 23.74 8.45
C ILE A 118 -48.57 23.77 7.04
N SER A 119 -47.27 23.45 6.94
CA SER A 119 -46.55 23.29 5.67
C SER A 119 -46.37 21.82 5.33
N ASN A 120 -46.86 21.39 4.18
CA ASN A 120 -46.74 20.01 3.68
C ASN A 120 -46.71 19.99 2.14
N LYS A 121 -46.63 18.80 1.55
CA LYS A 121 -46.59 18.63 0.08
C LYS A 121 -47.75 19.31 -0.65
N TYR A 122 -48.91 19.46 -0.01
CA TYR A 122 -50.11 20.05 -0.60
C TYR A 122 -50.21 21.56 -0.36
N THR A 123 -49.73 22.06 0.77
CA THR A 123 -49.77 23.49 1.13
C THR A 123 -48.54 24.28 0.70
N GLY A 124 -47.45 23.60 0.33
CA GLY A 124 -46.18 24.23 -0.07
C GLY A 124 -45.32 24.64 1.13
N PRO A 125 -44.12 25.21 0.88
CA PRO A 125 -43.31 25.84 1.91
C PRO A 125 -44.04 27.08 2.41
N GLY A 126 -44.56 27.03 3.63
CA GLY A 126 -45.38 28.09 4.22
C GLY A 126 -44.73 29.48 4.16
N LYS A 127 -45.56 30.50 3.95
CA LYS A 127 -45.18 31.89 3.74
C LYS A 127 -46.08 32.82 4.57
N LEU A 128 -45.49 33.51 5.54
CA LEU A 128 -46.13 34.55 6.34
C LEU A 128 -45.73 35.92 5.80
N ARG A 129 -46.70 36.78 5.49
CA ARG A 129 -46.45 38.18 5.11
C ARG A 129 -47.22 39.10 6.03
N ILE A 130 -46.53 40.05 6.65
CA ILE A 130 -47.11 41.05 7.55
C ILE A 130 -46.69 42.47 7.16
N SER A 131 -47.59 43.43 7.34
CA SER A 131 -47.32 44.86 7.18
C SER A 131 -47.22 45.50 8.57
N VAL A 132 -46.08 46.13 8.84
CA VAL A 132 -45.76 46.75 10.13
C VAL A 132 -45.70 48.27 9.99
N LEU A 133 -46.42 48.98 10.87
CA LEU A 133 -46.60 50.43 10.83
C LEU A 133 -45.50 51.22 11.56
N THR A 134 -44.76 50.55 12.44
CA THR A 134 -43.73 51.16 13.31
C THR A 134 -42.43 50.38 13.25
N GLU A 135 -41.35 50.95 13.77
CA GLU A 135 -40.11 50.20 13.96
C GLU A 135 -40.33 48.99 14.88
N ALA A 136 -39.90 47.80 14.47
CA ALA A 136 -40.15 46.56 15.20
C ALA A 136 -38.94 45.62 15.22
N LEU A 137 -38.86 44.78 16.25
CA LEU A 137 -37.95 43.64 16.32
C LEU A 137 -38.77 42.39 16.08
N ILE A 138 -38.42 41.60 15.07
CA ILE A 138 -39.11 40.36 14.75
C ILE A 138 -38.21 39.18 15.13
N TYR A 139 -38.76 38.30 15.98
CA TYR A 139 -38.13 37.08 16.45
C TYR A 139 -38.79 35.87 15.79
N THR A 140 -37.98 34.97 15.22
CA THR A 140 -38.44 33.70 14.66
C THR A 140 -37.94 32.56 15.55
N LEU A 141 -38.82 32.01 16.38
CA LEU A 141 -38.50 31.06 17.44
C LEU A 141 -39.37 29.81 17.36
N GLY A 142 -39.03 28.77 18.14
CA GLY A 142 -39.89 27.59 18.34
C GLY A 142 -41.24 27.95 18.98
N GLU A 143 -42.23 27.07 18.89
CA GLU A 143 -43.58 27.36 19.40
C GLU A 143 -43.64 27.51 20.92
N GLU A 144 -42.74 26.85 21.66
CA GLU A 144 -42.59 26.94 23.11
C GLU A 144 -41.65 28.05 23.60
N ASP A 145 -40.89 28.67 22.70
CA ASP A 145 -39.83 29.61 23.03
C ASP A 145 -40.34 31.03 23.29
N VAL A 146 -39.56 31.80 24.06
CA VAL A 146 -39.83 33.20 24.41
C VAL A 146 -38.65 34.10 24.02
N PRO A 147 -38.90 35.30 23.45
CA PRO A 147 -37.85 36.28 23.22
C PRO A 147 -37.19 36.74 24.53
N ASN A 148 -35.85 36.84 24.52
CA ASN A 148 -35.06 37.28 25.67
C ASN A 148 -33.82 38.08 25.22
N LEU A 149 -33.13 38.74 26.17
CA LEU A 149 -31.97 39.58 25.86
C LEU A 149 -30.75 38.80 25.34
N ILE A 150 -30.68 37.50 25.63
CA ILE A 150 -29.58 36.61 25.22
C ILE A 150 -29.80 35.98 23.83
N THR A 151 -30.95 36.23 23.19
CA THR A 151 -31.24 35.70 21.86
C THR A 151 -30.18 36.21 20.88
N PRO A 152 -29.50 35.35 20.09
CA PRO A 152 -28.46 35.76 19.16
C PRO A 152 -28.94 36.87 18.24
N LYS A 153 -28.16 37.95 18.10
CA LYS A 153 -28.52 39.08 17.20
C LYS A 153 -28.77 38.64 15.76
N SER A 154 -28.19 37.52 15.32
CA SER A 154 -28.43 36.92 14.01
C SER A 154 -29.88 36.46 13.81
N GLU A 155 -30.59 36.12 14.88
CA GLU A 155 -31.97 35.61 14.83
C GLU A 155 -33.02 36.74 14.84
N VAL A 156 -32.60 37.98 15.13
CA VAL A 156 -33.48 39.14 15.26
C VAL A 156 -33.49 39.96 13.97
N LEU A 157 -34.67 40.20 13.40
CA LEU A 157 -34.83 41.10 12.25
C LEU A 157 -35.22 42.51 12.74
N LEU A 158 -34.35 43.49 12.48
CA LEU A 158 -34.57 44.91 12.76
C LEU A 158 -35.35 45.55 11.60
N ILE A 159 -36.55 46.03 11.88
CA ILE A 159 -37.42 46.66 10.88
C ILE A 159 -37.37 48.17 10.99
N ASP A 160 -36.76 48.80 9.99
CA ASP A 160 -36.81 50.25 9.76
C ASP A 160 -38.07 50.65 8.98
N TYR A 161 -38.44 51.93 9.03
CA TYR A 161 -39.57 52.52 8.29
C TYR A 161 -39.43 52.41 6.77
N TYR A 162 -40.52 52.04 6.11
CA TYR A 162 -40.70 52.06 4.64
C TYR A 162 -39.74 51.15 3.87
N ILE A 163 -39.31 50.03 4.48
CA ILE A 163 -38.42 49.06 3.86
C ILE A 163 -39.11 47.70 3.81
N SER A 164 -38.93 46.99 2.69
CA SER A 164 -39.41 45.62 2.54
C SER A 164 -38.31 44.65 2.96
N TYR A 165 -38.66 43.72 3.82
CA TYR A 165 -37.78 42.66 4.30
C TYR A 165 -38.33 41.31 3.88
N LYS A 166 -37.44 40.44 3.42
CA LYS A 166 -37.76 39.05 3.17
C LYS A 166 -36.76 38.17 3.90
N ARG A 167 -37.23 37.17 4.65
CA ARG A 167 -36.43 36.22 5.42
C ARG A 167 -36.77 34.80 5.01
N GLN A 168 -35.76 34.05 4.60
CA GLN A 168 -35.89 32.63 4.29
C GLN A 168 -35.34 31.81 5.45
N ILE A 169 -36.14 30.89 5.98
CA ILE A 169 -35.77 30.01 7.09
C ILE A 169 -35.79 28.55 6.68
N SER A 170 -34.95 27.74 7.33
CA SER A 170 -34.97 26.28 7.25
C SER A 170 -35.27 25.74 8.64
N ILE A 171 -36.16 24.75 8.71
CA ILE A 171 -36.54 24.09 9.95
C ILE A 171 -35.99 22.67 9.95
N LYS A 172 -35.39 22.24 11.05
CA LYS A 172 -35.06 20.83 11.30
C LYS A 172 -35.76 20.33 12.56
N ASP A 173 -36.64 19.35 12.38
CA ASP A 173 -37.39 18.76 13.48
C ASP A 173 -36.58 17.66 14.19
N ILE A 174 -36.79 17.53 15.50
CA ILE A 174 -36.29 16.39 16.28
C ILE A 174 -37.38 15.33 16.36
N GLU A 175 -37.09 14.13 15.85
CA GLU A 175 -37.93 12.95 16.01
C GLU A 175 -37.46 12.15 17.22
N ASN A 176 -38.27 12.18 18.28
CA ASN A 176 -38.03 11.39 19.49
C ASN A 176 -38.58 9.97 19.33
N ASP A 177 -37.85 8.98 19.85
CA ASP A 177 -38.38 7.63 20.02
C ASP A 177 -39.62 7.66 20.96
N PRO A 178 -40.71 6.91 20.67
CA PRO A 178 -41.89 6.81 21.54
C PRO A 178 -41.57 6.55 23.03
N GLU A 179 -40.47 5.85 23.34
CA GLU A 179 -40.06 5.54 24.70
C GLU A 179 -39.36 6.71 25.42
N THR A 180 -38.94 7.77 24.70
CA THR A 180 -38.17 8.91 25.25
C THR A 180 -38.91 9.64 26.38
N LYS A 181 -40.23 9.73 26.30
CA LYS A 181 -41.05 10.37 27.35
C LYS A 181 -41.11 9.55 28.64
N GLN A 182 -40.90 8.22 28.55
CA GLN A 182 -40.95 7.30 29.69
C GLN A 182 -39.65 7.29 30.52
N VAL A 183 -38.56 7.83 29.97
CA VAL A 183 -37.25 7.91 30.60
C VAL A 183 -37.15 9.16 31.48
N SER A 184 -36.51 9.06 32.64
CA SER A 184 -36.33 10.18 33.58
C SER A 184 -35.57 11.36 32.94
N VAL A 185 -35.89 12.60 33.36
CA VAL A 185 -35.26 13.84 32.87
C VAL A 185 -33.72 13.78 32.99
N GLU A 186 -33.20 13.23 34.09
CA GLU A 186 -31.77 13.07 34.35
C GLU A 186 -31.08 12.16 33.32
N GLN A 187 -31.76 11.12 32.86
CA GLN A 187 -31.21 10.16 31.90
C GLN A 187 -31.29 10.67 30.46
N ARG A 188 -32.38 11.34 30.08
CA ARG A 188 -32.56 11.85 28.71
C ARG A 188 -31.96 13.24 28.47
N LYS A 189 -31.57 13.96 29.53
CA LYS A 189 -30.93 15.29 29.48
C LYS A 189 -31.70 16.35 28.68
N CYS A 190 -33.02 16.21 28.58
CA CYS A 190 -33.94 17.19 28.02
C CYS A 190 -35.28 17.12 28.75
N ARG A 191 -36.09 18.18 28.63
CA ARG A 191 -37.42 18.28 29.26
C ARG A 191 -38.49 18.57 28.20
N PHE A 192 -39.64 17.93 28.29
CA PHE A 192 -40.76 18.20 27.37
C PHE A 192 -41.50 19.49 27.77
N PRO A 193 -42.15 20.21 26.84
CA PRO A 193 -42.86 21.46 27.14
C PRO A 193 -43.92 21.33 28.24
N ASP A 194 -44.57 20.17 28.35
CA ASP A 194 -45.58 19.89 29.36
C ASP A 194 -45.02 19.56 30.75
N GLU A 195 -43.72 19.28 30.87
CA GLU A 195 -43.04 19.00 32.14
C GLU A 195 -42.56 20.30 32.81
N ASN A 196 -43.44 21.29 32.80
CA ASN A 196 -43.13 22.65 33.18
C ASN A 196 -42.81 22.77 34.69
N ILE A 197 -41.71 23.45 34.97
CA ILE A 197 -41.22 23.78 36.33
C ILE A 197 -41.13 25.30 36.53
N LEU A 198 -41.61 26.07 35.56
CA LEU A 198 -41.54 27.53 35.52
C LEU A 198 -42.77 28.15 36.20
N ASP A 199 -42.58 29.22 36.95
CA ASP A 199 -43.69 29.92 37.65
C ASP A 199 -44.41 30.94 36.75
N VAL A 200 -43.68 31.54 35.79
CA VAL A 200 -44.17 32.65 34.96
C VAL A 200 -44.70 32.17 33.61
N HIS A 201 -44.00 31.23 32.98
CA HIS A 201 -44.31 30.72 31.65
C HIS A 201 -45.11 29.42 31.73
N ALA A 202 -46.04 29.21 30.81
CA ALA A 202 -46.99 28.09 30.84
C ALA A 202 -46.37 26.77 30.35
N TYR A 203 -45.34 26.85 29.51
CA TYR A 203 -44.63 25.70 28.96
C TYR A 203 -43.12 25.83 29.20
N TYR A 204 -42.44 24.68 29.29
CA TYR A 204 -41.00 24.66 29.40
C TYR A 204 -40.32 24.83 28.04
N SER A 205 -39.35 25.73 27.97
CA SER A 205 -38.36 25.83 26.90
C SER A 205 -37.04 26.32 27.48
N TYR A 206 -35.93 26.16 26.74
CA TYR A 206 -34.64 26.66 27.21
C TYR A 206 -34.67 28.18 27.39
N SER A 207 -35.25 28.88 26.42
CA SER A 207 -35.43 30.34 26.46
C SER A 207 -36.30 30.77 27.66
N ALA A 208 -37.43 30.10 27.93
CA ALA A 208 -38.31 30.42 29.05
C ALA A 208 -37.66 30.12 30.42
N CYS A 209 -36.88 29.05 30.51
CA CYS A 209 -36.12 28.71 31.72
C CYS A 209 -35.00 29.72 31.98
N SER A 210 -34.31 30.17 30.92
CA SER A 210 -33.21 31.12 31.04
C SER A 210 -33.61 32.49 31.59
N VAL A 211 -34.90 32.85 31.46
CA VAL A 211 -35.48 34.10 31.99
C VAL A 211 -36.34 33.87 33.23
N GLN A 212 -36.28 32.69 33.86
CA GLN A 212 -37.02 32.42 35.09
C GLN A 212 -36.34 33.12 36.27
N TYR A 213 -36.96 34.21 36.73
CA TYR A 213 -36.58 34.89 37.96
C TYR A 213 -37.78 35.04 38.89
N PRO A 214 -37.56 35.06 40.23
CA PRO A 214 -38.64 35.30 41.18
C PRO A 214 -39.34 36.63 40.86
N ALA A 215 -40.67 36.64 40.95
CA ALA A 215 -41.57 37.72 40.53
C ALA A 215 -41.47 39.04 41.33
N GLN A 216 -40.28 39.46 41.74
CA GLN A 216 -40.04 40.70 42.43
C GLN A 216 -39.75 41.81 41.41
N ARG A 217 -40.69 42.74 41.25
CA ARG A 217 -40.54 43.89 40.35
C ARG A 217 -39.49 44.86 40.93
N CYS A 218 -38.56 45.32 40.10
CA CYS A 218 -37.55 46.30 40.50
C CYS A 218 -38.18 47.65 40.83
N ASP A 219 -37.69 48.29 41.88
CA ASP A 219 -37.82 49.73 42.14
C ASP A 219 -36.62 50.47 41.53
N MET A 220 -36.51 51.78 41.76
CA MET A 220 -35.42 52.59 41.22
C MET A 220 -34.03 52.10 41.72
N ALA A 221 -33.93 51.60 42.95
CA ALA A 221 -32.69 51.01 43.48
C ALA A 221 -32.33 49.69 42.77
N GLY A 222 -33.34 48.88 42.42
CA GLY A 222 -33.17 47.68 41.59
C GLY A 222 -32.63 48.00 40.19
N LEU A 223 -33.15 49.04 39.54
CA LEU A 223 -32.65 49.49 38.23
C LEU A 223 -31.18 49.95 38.28
N VAL A 224 -30.78 50.63 39.36
CA VAL A 224 -29.38 51.03 39.59
C VAL A 224 -28.48 49.80 39.70
N CYS A 225 -28.91 48.81 40.48
CA CYS A 225 -28.18 47.56 40.65
C CYS A 225 -27.97 46.82 39.32
N LEU A 226 -29.03 46.72 38.50
CA LEU A 226 -28.98 46.06 37.20
C LEU A 226 -27.97 46.73 36.25
N ASN A 227 -27.98 48.07 36.17
CA ASN A 227 -27.06 48.80 35.30
C ASN A 227 -25.59 48.67 35.75
N THR A 228 -25.33 48.74 37.06
CA THR A 228 -23.95 48.60 37.60
C THR A 228 -23.35 47.20 37.37
N ASN A 229 -24.18 46.17 37.22
CA ASN A 229 -23.76 44.78 37.04
C ASN A 229 -24.11 44.23 35.65
N TYR A 230 -24.39 45.12 34.68
CA TYR A 230 -24.87 44.74 33.34
C TYR A 230 -23.98 43.70 32.64
N GLU A 231 -22.66 43.87 32.68
CA GLU A 231 -21.71 42.94 32.05
C GLU A 231 -21.72 41.55 32.70
N GLU A 232 -22.01 41.44 34.00
CA GLU A 232 -22.05 40.14 34.70
C GLU A 232 -23.42 39.46 34.55
N LEU A 233 -24.50 40.22 34.45
CA LEU A 233 -25.87 39.72 34.35
C LEU A 233 -26.27 39.29 32.93
N THR A 234 -25.61 39.81 31.89
CA THR A 234 -25.91 39.46 30.48
C THR A 234 -25.13 38.23 29.98
N ILE A 235 -24.17 37.71 30.77
CA ILE A 235 -23.37 36.54 30.39
C ILE A 235 -23.93 35.30 31.08
N VAL A 236 -24.62 34.44 30.33
CA VAL A 236 -25.05 33.12 30.82
C VAL A 236 -23.93 32.10 30.63
N ILE A 237 -23.49 31.46 31.71
CA ILE A 237 -22.45 30.42 31.70
C ILE A 237 -23.03 29.05 32.05
N PRO A 238 -22.62 27.97 31.37
CA PRO A 238 -23.00 26.61 31.76
C PRO A 238 -22.44 26.26 33.14
N SER A 239 -23.17 25.48 33.95
CA SER A 239 -22.78 25.12 35.32
C SER A 239 -21.45 24.38 35.48
N TRP A 240 -20.87 23.89 34.38
CA TRP A 240 -19.56 23.23 34.33
C TRP A 240 -18.39 24.15 33.94
N SER A 241 -18.65 25.43 33.62
CA SER A 241 -17.63 26.43 33.30
C SER A 241 -16.99 26.98 34.57
N THR A 242 -15.82 26.45 34.96
CA THR A 242 -15.05 26.98 36.10
C THR A 242 -14.19 28.16 35.68
N GLY A 243 -14.28 29.29 36.39
CA GLY A 243 -13.38 30.45 36.22
C GLY A 243 -13.85 31.57 35.28
N LYS A 244 -15.11 31.57 34.83
CA LYS A 244 -15.73 32.70 34.12
C LYS A 244 -16.78 33.39 35.02
N ARG A 245 -16.91 34.72 34.93
CA ARG A 245 -17.99 35.47 35.61
C ARG A 245 -19.24 35.49 34.72
N GLY A 246 -20.42 35.26 35.30
CA GLY A 246 -21.70 35.18 34.60
C GLY A 246 -22.78 34.46 35.43
N VAL A 247 -24.04 34.52 34.98
CA VAL A 247 -25.19 33.83 35.58
C VAL A 247 -25.15 32.34 35.21
N VAL A 248 -25.18 31.46 36.21
CA VAL A 248 -25.22 30.00 36.00
C VAL A 248 -26.67 29.56 35.84
N CYS A 249 -27.04 29.08 34.65
CA CYS A 249 -28.38 28.53 34.38
C CYS A 249 -28.32 27.00 34.28
N ASP A 250 -29.01 26.30 35.19
CA ASP A 250 -29.19 24.83 35.16
C ASP A 250 -30.37 24.40 34.26
N CYS A 251 -30.59 25.11 33.16
CA CYS A 251 -31.65 24.82 32.20
C CYS A 251 -31.22 23.69 31.25
N LEU A 252 -32.09 22.69 31.09
CA LEU A 252 -31.95 21.63 30.09
C LEU A 252 -32.57 22.08 28.75
N PRO A 253 -32.07 21.59 27.60
CA PRO A 253 -32.70 21.82 26.30
C PRO A 253 -34.11 21.22 26.23
N SER A 254 -34.95 21.75 25.32
CA SER A 254 -36.28 21.19 25.08
C SER A 254 -36.15 19.84 24.37
N CYS A 255 -37.00 18.86 24.73
CA CYS A 255 -37.05 17.61 23.99
C CYS A 255 -37.71 17.76 22.62
N THR A 256 -38.51 18.80 22.42
CA THR A 256 -39.20 19.14 21.15
C THR A 256 -38.56 20.32 20.43
N GLU A 257 -37.38 20.74 20.88
CA GLU A 257 -36.68 21.91 20.35
C GLU A 257 -36.52 21.80 18.83
N VAL A 258 -36.89 22.88 18.14
CA VAL A 258 -36.81 22.98 16.70
C VAL A 258 -35.61 23.83 16.33
N ASP A 259 -34.72 23.32 15.50
CA ASP A 259 -33.57 24.08 15.01
C ASP A 259 -34.00 24.93 13.80
N ILE A 260 -34.07 26.24 14.01
CA ILE A 260 -34.46 27.22 12.99
C ILE A 260 -33.20 27.94 12.50
N ALA A 261 -32.81 27.65 11.26
CA ALA A 261 -31.69 28.31 10.61
C ALA A 261 -32.16 29.39 9.63
N ILE A 262 -31.59 30.60 9.73
CA ILE A 262 -31.79 31.65 8.73
C ILE A 262 -30.92 31.32 7.51
N VAL A 263 -31.57 31.07 6.37
CA VAL A 263 -30.91 30.73 5.12
C VAL A 263 -30.47 32.00 4.40
N HIS A 264 -31.34 32.99 4.33
CA HIS A 264 -31.07 34.26 3.67
C HIS A 264 -32.01 35.37 4.16
N ASP A 265 -31.47 36.59 4.28
CA ASP A 265 -32.24 37.81 4.52
C ASP A 265 -32.03 38.77 3.34
N TRP A 266 -33.13 39.22 2.74
CA TRP A 266 -33.13 40.29 1.75
C TRP A 266 -33.69 41.58 2.36
N ARG A 267 -33.03 42.68 2.04
CA ARG A 267 -33.48 44.04 2.33
C ARG A 267 -33.67 44.77 1.00
N GLU A 268 -34.91 45.07 0.67
CA GLU A 268 -35.25 45.84 -0.54
C GLU A 268 -35.73 47.23 -0.14
N SER A 269 -34.96 48.26 -0.51
CA SER A 269 -35.37 49.66 -0.34
C SER A 269 -36.35 50.05 -1.43
N ILE A 270 -37.56 49.50 -1.39
CA ILE A 270 -38.66 49.97 -2.24
C ILE A 270 -39.28 51.18 -1.53
N PHE A 271 -38.71 52.37 -1.73
CA PHE A 271 -39.33 53.59 -1.25
C PHE A 271 -40.61 53.84 -2.06
N ASN A 272 -41.76 53.47 -1.48
CA ASN A 272 -43.07 53.78 -2.03
C ASN A 272 -43.69 54.92 -1.19
N PRO A 273 -43.74 56.16 -1.71
CA PRO A 273 -44.26 57.30 -0.95
C PRO A 273 -45.75 57.19 -0.59
N GLU A 274 -46.51 56.27 -1.21
CA GLU A 274 -47.92 56.02 -0.87
C GLU A 274 -48.09 55.00 0.27
N LYS A 275 -47.07 54.19 0.58
CA LYS A 275 -47.16 53.14 1.61
C LYS A 275 -46.44 53.57 2.88
N ARG A 276 -47.21 53.85 3.94
CA ARG A 276 -46.68 54.23 5.26
C ARG A 276 -46.31 53.04 6.16
N TYR A 277 -45.98 51.89 5.58
CA TYR A 277 -45.70 50.66 6.32
C TYR A 277 -44.52 49.89 5.72
N SER A 278 -43.89 49.05 6.54
CA SER A 278 -42.84 48.11 6.13
C SER A 278 -43.45 46.73 5.92
N THR A 279 -43.11 46.04 4.83
CA THR A 279 -43.60 44.67 4.57
C THR A 279 -42.54 43.66 4.97
N ILE A 280 -42.94 42.65 5.72
CA ILE A 280 -42.06 41.55 6.13
C ILE A 280 -42.64 40.25 5.60
N GLU A 281 -41.81 39.51 4.87
CA GLU A 281 -42.13 38.20 4.31
C GLU A 281 -41.20 37.15 4.90
N ILE A 282 -41.75 36.17 5.63
CA ILE A 282 -41.01 35.05 6.20
C ILE A 282 -41.47 33.79 5.48
N GLU A 283 -40.57 33.10 4.78
CA GLU A 283 -40.88 31.88 4.03
C GLU A 283 -39.94 30.72 4.35
N LEU A 284 -40.45 29.50 4.25
CA LEU A 284 -39.63 28.29 4.35
C LEU A 284 -38.81 28.09 3.06
N SER A 285 -37.53 27.76 3.21
CA SER A 285 -36.64 27.52 2.06
C SER A 285 -37.03 26.30 1.24
N ALA A 286 -37.50 25.26 1.93
CA ALA A 286 -38.01 24.02 1.38
C ALA A 286 -38.91 23.35 2.42
N LEU A 287 -39.65 22.32 2.01
CA LEU A 287 -40.28 21.42 2.97
C LEU A 287 -39.19 20.68 3.76
N PRO A 288 -39.28 20.56 5.09
CA PRO A 288 -38.26 19.92 5.91
C PRO A 288 -38.12 18.45 5.52
N THR A 289 -36.96 18.06 4.97
CA THR A 289 -36.63 16.67 4.60
C THR A 289 -35.70 15.98 5.60
N GLU A 290 -34.97 16.76 6.41
CA GLU A 290 -34.06 16.25 7.42
C GLU A 290 -34.73 16.27 8.79
N ARG A 291 -34.69 15.12 9.49
CA ARG A 291 -35.10 14.99 10.89
C ARG A 291 -33.96 14.42 11.71
N TYR A 292 -33.67 15.03 12.84
CA TYR A 292 -32.73 14.46 13.81
C TYR A 292 -33.43 13.39 14.62
N LYS A 293 -32.97 12.14 14.52
CA LYS A 293 -33.50 11.06 15.35
C LYS A 293 -32.75 11.02 16.69
N ARG A 294 -33.43 11.33 17.79
CA ARG A 294 -32.86 11.25 19.14
C ARG A 294 -33.20 9.89 19.75
N ASN A 295 -32.20 9.01 19.82
CA ASN A 295 -32.32 7.69 20.45
C ASN A 295 -31.77 7.74 21.88
N VAL A 296 -32.47 7.14 22.84
CA VAL A 296 -31.95 6.94 24.20
C VAL A 296 -30.86 5.87 24.16
N VAL A 297 -29.60 6.27 24.37
CA VAL A 297 -28.47 5.34 24.45
C VAL A 297 -28.61 4.55 25.75
N ARG A 298 -29.10 3.30 25.67
CA ARG A 298 -29.05 2.35 26.78
C ARG A 298 -27.58 2.16 27.19
N GLY A 299 -27.25 2.49 28.44
CA GLY A 299 -25.94 2.21 29.05
C GLY A 299 -25.70 0.73 29.35
N ARG A 300 -26.10 -0.16 28.44
CA ARG A 300 -25.75 -1.58 28.45
C ARG A 300 -24.90 -1.79 27.21
N LEU A 301 -23.59 -1.80 27.38
CA LEU A 301 -22.67 -2.31 26.36
C LEU A 301 -23.22 -3.69 25.96
N ASP A 302 -23.65 -3.82 24.71
CA ASP A 302 -24.07 -5.09 24.16
C ASP A 302 -22.85 -6.00 24.20
N LEU A 303 -22.81 -6.91 25.17
CA LEU A 303 -21.81 -7.98 25.26
C LEU A 303 -21.68 -8.73 23.91
N VAL A 304 -22.77 -8.71 23.13
CA VAL A 304 -22.85 -9.18 21.73
C VAL A 304 -22.08 -8.29 20.75
N GLY A 305 -22.14 -6.97 20.89
CA GLY A 305 -21.43 -6.01 20.03
C GLY A 305 -19.92 -6.03 20.28
N ASP A 306 -19.49 -6.07 21.55
CA ASP A 306 -18.07 -6.20 21.87
C ASP A 306 -17.52 -7.57 21.46
N ALA A 307 -18.29 -8.64 21.69
CA ALA A 307 -17.94 -9.97 21.19
C ALA A 307 -17.87 -9.99 19.66
N PHE A 308 -18.78 -9.31 18.96
CA PHE A 308 -18.76 -9.19 17.51
C PHE A 308 -17.48 -8.51 17.01
N TRP A 309 -17.09 -7.39 17.60
CA TRP A 309 -15.86 -6.68 17.22
C TRP A 309 -14.60 -7.47 17.57
N ILE A 310 -14.56 -8.13 18.73
CA ILE A 310 -13.46 -9.03 19.11
C ILE A 310 -13.33 -10.17 18.09
N VAL A 311 -14.45 -10.79 17.70
CA VAL A 311 -14.46 -11.83 16.66
C VAL A 311 -13.98 -11.27 15.32
N CYS A 312 -14.44 -10.08 14.90
CA CYS A 312 -14.00 -9.45 13.66
C CYS A 312 -12.49 -9.15 13.67
N VAL A 313 -11.95 -8.66 14.78
CA VAL A 313 -10.50 -8.42 14.95
C VAL A 313 -9.73 -9.72 14.87
N ILE A 314 -10.17 -10.77 15.60
CA ILE A 314 -9.54 -12.10 15.54
C ILE A 314 -9.56 -12.66 14.13
N VAL A 315 -10.70 -12.60 13.44
CA VAL A 315 -10.85 -13.07 12.05
C VAL A 315 -9.96 -12.25 11.11
N SER A 316 -9.82 -10.94 11.31
CA SER A 316 -8.95 -10.08 10.50
C SER A 316 -7.48 -10.42 10.70
N TRP A 317 -7.05 -10.68 11.95
CA TRP A 317 -5.69 -11.15 12.25
C TRP A 317 -5.41 -12.53 11.66
N ILE A 318 -6.35 -13.47 11.77
CA ILE A 318 -6.23 -14.81 11.17
C ILE A 318 -6.15 -14.70 9.64
N GLY A 319 -7.02 -13.90 9.01
CA GLY A 319 -7.00 -13.66 7.57
C GLY A 319 -5.69 -13.04 7.10
N SER A 320 -5.18 -12.04 7.84
CA SER A 320 -3.88 -11.44 7.57
C SER A 320 -2.74 -12.45 7.69
N ALA A 321 -2.73 -13.29 8.73
CA ALA A 321 -1.69 -14.30 8.92
C ALA A 321 -1.68 -15.34 7.79
N LEU A 322 -2.86 -15.85 7.39
CA LEU A 322 -2.99 -16.82 6.31
C LEU A 322 -2.53 -16.25 4.96
N LEU A 323 -2.87 -14.99 4.66
CA LEU A 323 -2.42 -14.34 3.43
C LEU A 323 -0.92 -14.04 3.44
N ILE A 324 -0.36 -13.65 4.59
CA ILE A 324 1.09 -13.47 4.75
C ILE A 324 1.80 -14.82 4.53
N GLU A 325 1.33 -15.91 5.13
CA GLU A 325 1.88 -17.24 4.93
C GLU A 325 1.80 -17.67 3.46
N ALA A 326 0.66 -17.48 2.80
CA ALA A 326 0.51 -17.75 1.38
C ALA A 326 1.46 -16.90 0.52
N SER A 327 1.66 -15.62 0.85
CA SER A 327 2.60 -14.74 0.14
C SER A 327 4.06 -15.16 0.33
N LEU A 328 4.43 -15.60 1.54
CA LEU A 328 5.76 -16.12 1.86
C LEU A 328 6.03 -17.45 1.15
N GLU A 329 5.05 -18.36 1.14
CA GLU A 329 5.18 -19.63 0.44
C GLU A 329 5.31 -19.42 -1.07
N ALA A 330 4.52 -18.49 -1.63
CA ALA A 330 4.63 -18.13 -3.04
C ALA A 330 5.97 -17.46 -3.39
N PHE A 331 6.54 -16.66 -2.47
CA PHE A 331 7.89 -16.10 -2.60
C PHE A 331 8.98 -17.19 -2.53
N ARG A 332 8.78 -18.25 -1.75
CA ARG A 332 9.75 -19.36 -1.64
C ARG A 332 9.71 -20.31 -2.84
N THR A 333 8.52 -20.63 -3.33
CA THR A 333 8.31 -21.68 -4.34
C THR A 333 8.22 -21.15 -5.77
N SER A 334 7.74 -19.92 -5.96
CA SER A 334 7.32 -19.38 -7.26
C SER A 334 7.96 -18.00 -7.52
N ALA A 335 9.26 -17.86 -7.24
CA ALA A 335 9.99 -16.60 -7.42
C ALA A 335 10.22 -16.23 -8.90
N ILE A 336 10.23 -17.24 -9.79
CA ILE A 336 10.64 -17.10 -11.18
C ILE A 336 9.56 -17.62 -12.13
N SER A 337 9.39 -16.95 -13.27
CA SER A 337 8.60 -17.42 -14.41
C SER A 337 9.43 -17.49 -15.68
N PHE A 338 9.06 -18.40 -16.57
CA PHE A 338 9.60 -18.48 -17.93
C PHE A 338 8.57 -17.93 -18.92
N VAL A 339 9.05 -17.07 -19.81
CA VAL A 339 8.26 -16.51 -20.92
C VAL A 339 9.03 -16.76 -22.21
N VAL A 340 8.33 -17.05 -23.30
CA VAL A 340 8.96 -17.12 -24.63
C VAL A 340 8.97 -15.71 -25.22
N GLU A 341 10.16 -15.22 -25.54
CA GLU A 341 10.33 -13.96 -26.24
C GLU A 341 10.55 -14.22 -27.74
N THR A 342 9.96 -13.40 -28.60
CA THR A 342 10.05 -13.51 -30.08
C THR A 342 10.51 -12.21 -30.75
N SER A 343 11.08 -11.28 -29.97
CA SER A 343 11.59 -9.97 -30.41
C SER A 343 12.97 -10.05 -31.09
N TYR A 344 13.17 -11.03 -31.97
CA TYR A 344 14.50 -11.50 -32.41
C TYR A 344 15.34 -10.55 -33.28
N ARG A 345 14.78 -9.42 -33.75
CA ARG A 345 15.41 -8.58 -34.80
C ARG A 345 16.75 -7.95 -34.39
N ASP A 346 16.99 -7.79 -33.09
CA ASP A 346 18.19 -7.13 -32.56
C ASP A 346 19.03 -8.06 -31.68
N TRP A 347 18.74 -9.36 -31.69
CA TRP A 347 19.51 -10.32 -30.92
C TRP A 347 20.88 -10.59 -31.56
N ASN A 348 21.87 -10.75 -30.68
CA ASN A 348 23.18 -11.28 -31.01
C ASN A 348 23.27 -12.67 -30.39
N THR A 349 23.13 -13.70 -31.21
CA THR A 349 23.26 -15.09 -30.78
C THR A 349 24.73 -15.48 -30.83
N LYS A 350 25.25 -15.99 -29.73
CA LYS A 350 26.60 -16.55 -29.71
C LYS A 350 26.57 -17.96 -30.27
N PHE A 351 27.57 -18.30 -31.08
CA PHE A 351 27.75 -19.66 -31.55
C PHE A 351 28.13 -20.57 -30.37
N PRO A 352 27.77 -21.87 -30.37
CA PRO A 352 28.14 -22.76 -29.28
C PRO A 352 29.64 -22.95 -29.18
N ALA A 353 30.09 -23.46 -28.04
CA ALA A 353 31.44 -23.99 -27.91
C ALA A 353 31.56 -25.27 -28.76
N VAL A 354 32.66 -25.38 -29.50
CA VAL A 354 32.98 -26.61 -30.25
C VAL A 354 34.25 -27.20 -29.66
N VAL A 355 34.14 -28.44 -29.17
CA VAL A 355 35.23 -29.14 -28.51
C VAL A 355 35.60 -30.37 -29.33
N VAL A 356 36.87 -30.47 -29.70
CA VAL A 356 37.44 -31.60 -30.45
C VAL A 356 38.31 -32.42 -29.50
N CYS A 357 37.90 -33.65 -29.28
CA CYS A 357 38.61 -34.62 -28.45
C CYS A 357 39.12 -35.75 -29.34
N GLU A 358 40.44 -35.93 -29.42
CA GLU A 358 41.01 -37.08 -30.12
C GLU A 358 40.52 -38.39 -29.49
N MET A 359 40.02 -39.30 -30.33
CA MET A 359 39.43 -40.57 -29.92
C MET A 359 40.44 -41.71 -29.95
N ARG A 360 41.28 -41.75 -30.99
CA ARG A 360 42.27 -42.79 -31.22
C ARG A 360 43.29 -42.31 -32.25
N ASN A 361 44.54 -42.70 -32.08
CA ASN A 361 45.59 -42.46 -33.07
C ASN A 361 46.55 -43.66 -33.13
N MET A 362 46.23 -44.63 -33.99
CA MET A 362 46.99 -45.88 -34.09
C MET A 362 48.44 -45.66 -34.55
N GLU A 363 48.69 -44.70 -35.45
CA GLU A 363 50.06 -44.41 -35.92
C GLU A 363 50.95 -43.93 -34.77
N ARG A 364 50.40 -43.07 -33.91
CA ARG A 364 51.12 -42.53 -32.76
C ARG A 364 51.22 -43.55 -31.62
N ILE A 365 50.19 -44.38 -31.42
CA ILE A 365 50.25 -45.52 -30.49
C ILE A 365 51.39 -46.46 -30.89
N GLN A 366 51.43 -46.87 -32.16
CA GLN A 366 52.46 -47.77 -32.68
C GLN A 366 53.86 -47.15 -32.53
N ALA A 367 54.04 -45.88 -32.93
CA ALA A 367 55.33 -45.21 -32.80
C ALA A 367 55.82 -45.10 -31.35
N VAL A 368 54.91 -44.86 -30.40
CA VAL A 368 55.24 -44.82 -28.97
C VAL A 368 55.51 -46.22 -28.42
N ALA A 369 54.76 -47.23 -28.86
CA ALA A 369 54.98 -48.63 -28.47
C ALA A 369 56.35 -49.14 -28.96
N ASP A 370 56.72 -48.82 -30.20
CA ASP A 370 58.03 -49.13 -30.78
C ASP A 370 59.18 -48.49 -29.99
N ASP A 371 59.00 -47.26 -29.50
CA ASP A 371 60.01 -46.55 -28.68
C ASP A 371 60.12 -47.15 -27.26
N LEU A 372 59.00 -47.55 -26.66
CA LEU A 372 58.95 -48.10 -25.31
C LEU A 372 59.43 -49.55 -25.23
N TRP A 373 59.05 -50.39 -26.19
CA TRP A 373 59.24 -51.85 -26.12
C TRP A 373 59.97 -52.46 -27.32
N GLY A 374 60.33 -51.65 -28.33
CA GLY A 374 60.97 -52.11 -29.56
C GLY A 374 59.96 -52.57 -30.63
N PRO A 375 60.37 -52.70 -31.90
CA PRO A 375 59.46 -53.01 -33.02
C PRO A 375 58.90 -54.44 -33.03
N ASP A 376 59.47 -55.34 -32.21
CA ASP A 376 59.04 -56.75 -32.09
C ASP A 376 58.18 -56.99 -30.82
N HIS A 377 57.57 -55.93 -30.27
CA HIS A 377 56.70 -56.03 -29.10
C HIS A 377 55.37 -56.74 -29.41
N ASP A 378 54.65 -57.18 -28.37
CA ASP A 378 53.33 -57.79 -28.54
C ASP A 378 52.28 -56.73 -28.89
N PHE A 379 51.53 -56.93 -29.97
CA PHE A 379 50.43 -56.05 -30.40
C PHE A 379 49.38 -55.83 -29.31
N ALA A 380 49.22 -56.75 -28.34
CA ALA A 380 48.35 -56.54 -27.19
C ALA A 380 48.73 -55.29 -26.37
N MET A 381 50.02 -54.92 -26.35
CA MET A 381 50.50 -53.74 -25.65
C MET A 381 50.11 -52.42 -26.34
N GLU A 382 49.87 -52.43 -27.65
CA GLU A 382 49.31 -51.28 -28.36
C GLU A 382 47.89 -50.99 -27.87
N GLU A 383 47.08 -52.02 -27.63
CA GLU A 383 45.72 -51.86 -27.07
C GLU A 383 45.74 -51.39 -25.61
N VAL A 384 46.74 -51.79 -24.82
CA VAL A 384 46.96 -51.23 -23.47
C VAL A 384 47.25 -49.73 -23.55
N LEU A 385 48.12 -49.30 -24.47
CA LEU A 385 48.37 -47.86 -24.68
C LEU A 385 47.13 -47.13 -25.17
N ASN A 386 46.34 -47.74 -26.05
CA ASN A 386 45.09 -47.18 -26.56
C ASN A 386 44.08 -46.95 -25.41
N GLU A 387 43.80 -47.97 -24.61
CA GLU A 387 42.86 -47.88 -23.48
C GLU A 387 43.30 -46.84 -22.44
N ILE A 388 44.58 -46.79 -22.11
CA ILE A 388 45.09 -45.85 -21.12
C ILE A 388 45.12 -44.43 -21.68
N SER A 389 45.48 -44.27 -22.96
CA SER A 389 45.55 -42.95 -23.58
C SER A 389 44.18 -42.36 -23.84
N TYR A 390 43.17 -43.17 -24.14
CA TYR A 390 41.80 -42.76 -24.46
C TYR A 390 40.77 -43.37 -23.50
N PHE A 391 41.08 -43.36 -22.20
CA PHE A 391 40.29 -44.00 -21.15
C PHE A 391 38.85 -43.49 -21.08
N ARG A 392 37.89 -44.42 -21.11
CA ARG A 392 36.43 -44.15 -21.05
C ARG A 392 35.71 -44.88 -19.92
N GLY A 393 36.46 -45.39 -18.94
CA GLY A 393 35.93 -46.10 -17.77
C GLY A 393 36.12 -47.62 -17.81
N GLU A 394 36.37 -48.19 -18.99
CA GLU A 394 36.69 -49.62 -19.17
C GLU A 394 38.18 -49.78 -19.48
N SER A 395 38.79 -50.86 -18.97
CA SER A 395 40.20 -51.17 -19.15
C SER A 395 40.41 -52.68 -19.28
N TYR A 396 39.79 -53.31 -20.29
CA TYR A 396 39.78 -54.76 -20.42
C TYR A 396 41.15 -55.31 -20.80
N HIS A 397 41.78 -54.77 -21.85
CA HIS A 397 43.09 -55.19 -22.32
C HIS A 397 44.17 -54.90 -21.28
N THR A 398 44.12 -53.70 -20.68
CA THR A 398 45.02 -53.29 -19.62
C THR A 398 45.00 -54.27 -18.44
N LEU A 399 43.82 -54.75 -18.04
CA LEU A 399 43.69 -55.68 -16.92
C LEU A 399 44.09 -57.11 -17.31
N ASN A 400 43.81 -57.53 -18.53
CA ASN A 400 44.18 -58.86 -19.00
C ASN A 400 45.70 -59.02 -19.12
N GLU A 401 46.38 -58.03 -19.71
CA GLU A 401 47.83 -58.10 -19.98
C GLU A 401 48.68 -57.69 -18.77
N CYS A 402 48.20 -56.71 -17.98
CA CYS A 402 48.99 -56.09 -16.90
C CYS A 402 48.43 -56.29 -15.48
N GLY A 403 47.24 -56.88 -15.33
CA GLY A 403 46.56 -57.04 -14.03
C GLY A 403 46.65 -58.44 -13.40
N GLY A 404 47.15 -59.45 -14.12
CA GLY A 404 47.22 -60.86 -13.66
C GLY A 404 48.47 -61.20 -12.83
N GLU A 405 48.58 -62.47 -12.38
CA GLU A 405 49.80 -62.99 -11.71
C GLU A 405 50.96 -63.23 -12.69
N ASP A 406 50.65 -63.53 -13.96
CA ASP A 406 51.61 -63.64 -15.07
C ASP A 406 51.70 -62.31 -15.84
N THR A 407 52.12 -61.23 -15.16
CA THR A 407 52.31 -59.92 -15.82
C THR A 407 53.45 -60.00 -16.85
N THR A 408 53.25 -59.44 -18.04
CA THR A 408 54.37 -59.22 -18.97
C THR A 408 55.39 -58.28 -18.33
N GLU A 409 56.71 -58.51 -18.53
CA GLU A 409 57.79 -57.68 -17.96
C GLU A 409 57.71 -56.19 -18.39
N ASN A 410 56.89 -55.89 -19.39
CA ASN A 410 56.81 -54.61 -20.09
C ASN A 410 55.66 -53.69 -19.59
N CYS A 411 54.86 -54.13 -18.63
CA CYS A 411 53.72 -53.36 -18.11
C CYS A 411 54.14 -52.16 -17.23
N PHE A 412 53.35 -51.08 -17.29
CA PHE A 412 53.53 -49.91 -16.44
C PHE A 412 52.49 -49.88 -15.32
N PHE A 413 52.97 -49.78 -14.08
CA PHE A 413 52.12 -49.95 -12.89
C PHE A 413 51.56 -48.64 -12.31
N SER A 414 52.04 -47.49 -12.77
CA SER A 414 51.62 -46.16 -12.31
C SER A 414 51.92 -45.07 -13.34
N ASN A 415 51.50 -43.84 -13.06
CA ASN A 415 51.76 -42.65 -13.89
C ASN A 415 51.15 -42.70 -15.31
N PHE A 416 49.94 -43.27 -15.43
CA PHE A 416 49.19 -43.38 -16.68
C PHE A 416 49.00 -42.05 -17.43
N SER A 417 48.87 -40.92 -16.71
CA SER A 417 48.78 -39.58 -17.32
C SER A 417 50.01 -39.19 -18.13
N SER A 418 51.19 -39.79 -17.88
CA SER A 418 52.40 -39.53 -18.67
C SER A 418 52.35 -40.24 -20.02
N TYR A 419 51.99 -41.52 -20.03
CA TYR A 419 51.79 -42.30 -21.26
C TYR A 419 50.68 -41.72 -22.13
N ALA A 420 49.55 -41.33 -21.53
CA ALA A 420 48.47 -40.66 -22.25
C ALA A 420 48.94 -39.36 -22.93
N ARG A 421 49.88 -38.61 -22.34
CA ARG A 421 50.44 -37.39 -22.95
C ARG A 421 51.45 -37.66 -24.06
N LEU A 422 52.12 -38.81 -24.06
CA LEU A 422 53.04 -39.20 -25.13
C LEU A 422 52.25 -39.58 -26.40
N VAL A 423 51.19 -40.37 -26.21
CA VAL A 423 50.35 -40.89 -27.29
C VAL A 423 49.44 -39.83 -27.88
N ARG A 424 48.87 -38.92 -27.08
CA ARG A 424 47.91 -37.94 -27.59
C ARG A 424 48.57 -36.88 -28.47
N SER A 425 47.84 -36.48 -29.50
CA SER A 425 48.30 -35.52 -30.51
C SER A 425 48.29 -34.07 -29.99
N SER A 426 49.21 -33.26 -30.53
CA SER A 426 49.16 -31.82 -30.34
C SER A 426 48.02 -31.20 -31.18
N CYS A 427 47.65 -29.95 -30.91
CA CYS A 427 46.62 -29.29 -31.70
C CYS A 427 47.01 -29.22 -33.19
N GLU A 428 48.27 -28.94 -33.50
CA GLU A 428 48.77 -28.82 -34.87
C GLU A 428 48.69 -30.15 -35.64
N ASP A 429 48.75 -31.27 -34.92
CA ASP A 429 48.61 -32.62 -35.47
C ASP A 429 47.13 -33.05 -35.59
N THR A 430 46.20 -32.37 -34.92
CA THR A 430 44.76 -32.71 -34.90
C THR A 430 43.93 -31.81 -35.79
N LEU A 431 44.20 -30.50 -35.80
CA LEU A 431 43.37 -29.48 -36.44
C LEU A 431 44.15 -28.70 -37.48
N GLU A 432 43.50 -28.50 -38.62
CA GLU A 432 44.00 -27.69 -39.72
C GLU A 432 42.85 -26.90 -40.36
N GLU A 433 43.18 -25.87 -41.14
CA GLU A 433 42.23 -25.17 -42.01
C GLU A 433 40.90 -24.76 -41.33
N CYS A 434 40.96 -23.84 -40.36
CA CYS A 434 39.78 -23.34 -39.65
C CYS A 434 39.19 -22.07 -40.30
N TYR A 435 37.87 -22.06 -40.46
CA TYR A 435 37.11 -20.95 -41.04
C TYR A 435 35.89 -20.62 -40.19
N TRP A 436 35.71 -19.34 -39.90
CA TRP A 436 34.48 -18.81 -39.33
C TRP A 436 33.80 -17.89 -40.35
N ASN A 437 32.59 -18.24 -40.78
CA ASN A 437 31.87 -17.50 -41.83
C ASN A 437 32.74 -17.24 -43.07
N ASP A 438 33.39 -18.31 -43.57
CA ASP A 438 34.32 -18.30 -44.71
C ASP A 438 35.61 -17.49 -44.52
N LYS A 439 35.84 -16.90 -43.34
CA LYS A 439 37.10 -16.21 -43.03
C LYS A 439 38.07 -17.17 -42.34
N PRO A 440 39.28 -17.38 -42.90
CA PRO A 440 40.26 -18.25 -42.28
C PRO A 440 40.77 -17.65 -40.96
N PHE A 441 41.00 -18.51 -39.98
CA PHE A 441 41.66 -18.17 -38.73
C PHE A 441 42.63 -19.29 -38.31
N ASP A 442 43.59 -18.93 -37.47
CA ASP A 442 44.57 -19.87 -36.92
C ASP A 442 43.89 -20.83 -35.93
N CYS A 443 43.79 -22.11 -36.30
CA CYS A 443 43.14 -23.13 -35.47
C CYS A 443 43.67 -23.13 -34.05
N CYS A 444 44.96 -23.41 -33.85
CA CYS A 444 45.55 -23.69 -32.54
C CYS A 444 45.79 -22.46 -31.67
N LYS A 445 45.67 -21.27 -32.25
CA LYS A 445 45.58 -20.02 -31.50
C LYS A 445 44.24 -19.87 -30.75
N TYR A 446 43.14 -20.31 -31.36
CA TYR A 446 41.77 -20.11 -30.83
C TYR A 446 41.13 -21.38 -30.28
N PHE A 447 41.48 -22.56 -30.81
CA PHE A 447 41.20 -23.87 -30.21
C PHE A 447 42.19 -24.12 -29.09
N GLN A 448 41.80 -23.73 -27.89
CA GLN A 448 42.65 -23.76 -26.71
C GLN A 448 42.51 -25.09 -25.96
N PRO A 449 43.58 -25.56 -25.30
CA PRO A 449 43.53 -26.82 -24.55
C PRO A 449 42.51 -26.73 -23.41
N MET A 450 41.77 -27.82 -23.22
CA MET A 450 40.82 -28.06 -22.15
C MET A 450 41.09 -29.45 -21.57
N GLU A 451 41.35 -29.51 -20.26
CA GLU A 451 41.41 -30.79 -19.56
C GLU A 451 39.99 -31.30 -19.31
N THR A 452 39.69 -32.54 -19.68
CA THR A 452 38.37 -33.16 -19.49
C THR A 452 38.53 -34.56 -18.91
N GLU A 453 37.46 -35.19 -18.44
CA GLU A 453 37.52 -36.59 -18.01
C GLU A 453 37.77 -37.60 -19.14
N LEU A 454 37.70 -37.16 -20.40
CA LEU A 454 38.12 -37.92 -21.58
C LEU A 454 39.61 -37.71 -21.89
N GLY A 455 40.27 -36.79 -21.19
CA GLY A 455 41.64 -36.31 -21.38
C GLY A 455 41.73 -34.95 -22.07
N LEU A 456 42.88 -34.66 -22.69
CA LEU A 456 43.13 -33.37 -23.34
C LEU A 456 42.29 -33.22 -24.61
N CYS A 457 41.50 -32.17 -24.67
CA CYS A 457 40.74 -31.76 -25.85
C CYS A 457 41.07 -30.31 -26.22
N TYR A 458 40.65 -29.89 -27.41
CA TYR A 458 40.81 -28.51 -27.87
C TYR A 458 39.44 -27.88 -28.10
N ALA A 459 39.20 -26.72 -27.49
CA ALA A 459 37.91 -26.05 -27.50
C ALA A 459 38.02 -24.63 -28.04
N VAL A 460 37.07 -24.26 -28.89
CA VAL A 460 36.85 -22.87 -29.30
C VAL A 460 35.56 -22.34 -28.69
N ASN A 461 35.55 -21.06 -28.36
CA ASN A 461 34.41 -20.37 -27.75
C ASN A 461 33.90 -20.98 -26.43
N SER A 462 34.79 -21.57 -25.63
CA SER A 462 34.49 -22.06 -24.28
C SER A 462 35.10 -21.16 -23.21
N LEU A 463 34.45 -21.09 -22.04
CA LEU A 463 34.96 -20.46 -20.82
C LEU A 463 35.88 -21.38 -20.01
N GLN A 464 35.83 -22.69 -20.27
CA GLN A 464 36.48 -23.74 -19.46
C GLN A 464 37.90 -24.08 -19.93
N THR A 465 38.47 -23.29 -20.84
CA THR A 465 39.80 -23.55 -21.42
C THR A 465 40.90 -23.35 -20.37
N SER A 466 41.93 -24.19 -20.37
CA SER A 466 43.06 -24.14 -19.43
C SER A 466 44.08 -23.03 -19.76
N ALA A 467 43.83 -22.21 -20.78
CA ALA A 467 44.73 -21.15 -21.21
C ALA A 467 44.76 -19.97 -20.21
N LYS A 468 45.96 -19.55 -19.80
CA LYS A 468 46.13 -18.42 -18.86
C LYS A 468 45.56 -17.09 -19.37
N ASN A 469 45.64 -16.87 -20.69
CA ASN A 469 45.08 -15.72 -21.38
C ASN A 469 44.22 -16.23 -22.54
N PRO A 470 42.92 -16.49 -22.31
CA PRO A 470 42.08 -17.06 -23.34
C PRO A 470 41.85 -16.06 -24.47
N LEU A 471 42.20 -16.45 -25.70
CA LEU A 471 42.00 -15.64 -26.89
C LEU A 471 40.61 -15.96 -27.43
N LYS A 472 39.75 -14.94 -27.52
CA LYS A 472 38.39 -15.11 -28.02
C LYS A 472 38.29 -14.64 -29.47
N ILE A 473 37.54 -15.40 -30.24
CA ILE A 473 37.05 -15.01 -31.55
C ILE A 473 35.55 -14.75 -31.40
N ASP A 474 35.10 -13.56 -31.80
CA ASP A 474 33.69 -13.18 -31.66
C ASP A 474 32.83 -13.95 -32.66
N MET A 475 32.40 -15.14 -32.24
CA MET A 475 31.49 -16.00 -33.01
C MET A 475 30.04 -15.59 -32.78
N ILE A 476 29.68 -14.39 -33.25
CA ILE A 476 28.33 -13.82 -33.08
C ILE A 476 27.55 -13.91 -34.39
N SER A 477 26.31 -14.39 -34.30
CA SER A 477 25.34 -14.45 -35.39
C SER A 477 24.17 -13.49 -35.12
N ASN A 478 23.88 -12.61 -36.09
CA ASN A 478 22.77 -11.66 -36.03
C ASN A 478 22.23 -11.36 -37.44
N LYS A 479 21.27 -10.44 -37.55
CA LYS A 479 20.66 -10.07 -38.84
C LYS A 479 21.63 -9.57 -39.91
N TYR A 480 22.81 -9.07 -39.52
CA TYR A 480 23.81 -8.52 -40.44
C TYR A 480 24.82 -9.57 -40.89
N THR A 481 25.18 -10.50 -39.99
CA THR A 481 26.13 -11.58 -40.29
C THR A 481 25.46 -12.81 -40.91
N GLY A 482 24.16 -12.98 -40.68
CA GLY A 482 23.44 -14.21 -41.00
C GLY A 482 23.74 -15.34 -40.01
N PRO A 483 23.20 -16.55 -40.28
CA PRO A 483 23.50 -17.74 -39.50
C PRO A 483 25.00 -18.08 -39.59
N GLY A 484 25.64 -18.22 -38.44
CA GLY A 484 27.06 -18.56 -38.37
C GLY A 484 27.36 -19.98 -38.81
N LYS A 485 28.53 -20.17 -39.44
CA LYS A 485 29.09 -21.47 -39.80
C LYS A 485 30.57 -21.56 -39.44
N LEU A 486 30.94 -22.67 -38.80
CA LEU A 486 32.31 -23.05 -38.47
C LEU A 486 32.71 -24.24 -39.34
N ARG A 487 33.80 -24.10 -40.10
CA ARG A 487 34.39 -25.18 -40.90
C ARG A 487 35.80 -25.45 -40.41
N ILE A 488 36.12 -26.70 -40.15
CA ILE A 488 37.45 -27.15 -39.68
C ILE A 488 37.86 -28.42 -40.42
N SER A 489 39.16 -28.62 -40.58
CA SER A 489 39.72 -29.90 -41.02
C SER A 489 40.35 -30.63 -39.85
N VAL A 490 39.97 -31.89 -39.68
CA VAL A 490 40.47 -32.76 -38.60
C VAL A 490 41.32 -33.87 -39.21
N LEU A 491 42.51 -34.07 -38.66
CA LEU A 491 43.53 -34.97 -39.20
C LEU A 491 43.55 -36.34 -38.50
N THR A 492 42.80 -36.53 -37.41
CA THR A 492 42.76 -37.75 -36.58
C THR A 492 41.33 -38.24 -36.36
N GLU A 493 41.15 -39.49 -35.92
CA GLU A 493 39.83 -39.94 -35.43
C GLU A 493 39.47 -39.15 -34.16
N ALA A 494 38.33 -38.48 -34.16
CA ALA A 494 37.96 -37.55 -33.08
C ALA A 494 36.47 -37.59 -32.73
N LEU A 495 36.15 -37.17 -31.52
CA LEU A 495 34.81 -36.84 -31.07
C LEU A 495 34.64 -35.32 -31.08
N ILE A 496 33.60 -34.83 -31.73
CA ILE A 496 33.27 -33.40 -31.73
C ILE A 496 31.98 -33.17 -30.94
N TYR A 497 32.09 -32.29 -29.95
CA TYR A 497 31.01 -31.86 -29.07
C TYR A 497 30.61 -30.42 -29.41
N THR A 498 29.30 -30.18 -29.50
CA THR A 498 28.69 -28.85 -29.60
C THR A 498 27.98 -28.54 -28.29
N LEU A 499 28.54 -27.63 -27.49
CA LEU A 499 28.18 -27.40 -26.09
C LEU A 499 27.93 -25.92 -25.79
N GLY A 500 27.31 -25.61 -24.64
CA GLY A 500 27.30 -24.24 -24.11
C GLY A 500 28.71 -23.71 -23.82
N GLU A 501 28.86 -22.39 -23.67
CA GLU A 501 30.16 -21.76 -23.39
C GLU A 501 30.79 -22.27 -22.08
N GLU A 502 29.98 -22.55 -21.06
CA GLU A 502 30.40 -23.06 -19.75
C GLU A 502 30.46 -24.60 -19.64
N ASP A 503 29.97 -25.32 -20.64
CA ASP A 503 29.87 -26.78 -20.60
C ASP A 503 31.19 -27.47 -20.96
N VAL A 504 31.31 -28.73 -20.53
CA VAL A 504 32.48 -29.59 -20.75
C VAL A 504 32.06 -30.96 -21.29
N PRO A 505 32.86 -31.58 -22.17
CA PRO A 505 32.64 -32.96 -22.58
C PRO A 505 32.66 -33.92 -21.39
N ASN A 506 31.71 -34.86 -21.37
CA ASN A 506 31.61 -35.88 -20.34
C ASN A 506 31.14 -37.23 -20.91
N LEU A 507 31.28 -38.30 -20.14
CA LEU A 507 30.92 -39.66 -20.55
C LEU A 507 29.41 -39.92 -20.59
N ILE A 508 28.59 -39.02 -20.05
CA ILE A 508 27.13 -39.15 -20.03
C ILE A 508 26.45 -38.49 -21.24
N THR A 509 27.20 -37.76 -22.07
CA THR A 509 26.68 -37.09 -23.26
C THR A 509 26.08 -38.14 -24.22
N PRO A 510 24.82 -37.98 -24.66
CA PRO A 510 24.18 -38.90 -25.60
C PRO A 510 24.98 -39.05 -26.90
N LYS A 511 25.13 -40.28 -27.40
CA LYS A 511 25.87 -40.54 -28.66
C LYS A 511 25.28 -39.81 -29.87
N SER A 512 23.98 -39.49 -29.86
CA SER A 512 23.33 -38.70 -30.91
C SER A 512 23.81 -37.25 -30.95
N GLU A 513 24.31 -36.72 -29.84
CA GLU A 513 24.77 -35.33 -29.72
C GLU A 513 26.25 -35.17 -30.09
N VAL A 514 26.99 -36.28 -30.20
CA VAL A 514 28.43 -36.29 -30.52
C VAL A 514 28.66 -36.70 -31.97
N LEU A 515 29.47 -35.95 -32.70
CA LEU A 515 29.95 -36.39 -34.02
C LEU A 515 31.17 -37.29 -33.85
N LEU A 516 31.07 -38.53 -34.34
CA LEU A 516 32.20 -39.44 -34.47
C LEU A 516 32.84 -39.25 -35.84
N ILE A 517 34.05 -38.70 -35.85
CA ILE A 517 34.79 -38.36 -37.05
C ILE A 517 35.73 -39.50 -37.41
N ASP A 518 35.54 -40.04 -38.61
CA ASP A 518 36.43 -40.98 -39.27
C ASP A 518 37.09 -40.28 -40.47
N TYR A 519 38.14 -40.86 -41.04
CA TYR A 519 38.92 -40.30 -42.14
C TYR A 519 38.13 -40.22 -43.45
N TYR A 520 38.49 -39.26 -44.31
CA TYR A 520 37.97 -39.13 -45.69
C TYR A 520 36.46 -38.91 -45.77
N ILE A 521 35.88 -38.28 -44.75
CA ILE A 521 34.44 -37.96 -44.71
C ILE A 521 34.27 -36.46 -44.44
N SER A 522 33.38 -35.85 -45.21
CA SER A 522 32.89 -34.50 -45.00
C SER A 522 31.60 -34.60 -44.19
N TYR A 523 31.63 -34.09 -42.97
CA TYR A 523 30.50 -33.99 -42.07
C TYR A 523 29.94 -32.58 -42.13
N LYS A 524 28.63 -32.46 -42.30
CA LYS A 524 27.93 -31.21 -42.13
C LYS A 524 26.84 -31.40 -41.08
N ARG A 525 26.80 -30.53 -40.08
CA ARG A 525 25.81 -30.56 -39.00
C ARG A 525 25.07 -29.23 -38.94
N GLN A 526 23.76 -29.29 -39.11
CA GLN A 526 22.88 -28.16 -38.89
C GLN A 526 22.33 -28.19 -37.47
N ILE A 527 22.50 -27.08 -36.74
CA ILE A 527 21.99 -26.89 -35.39
C ILE A 527 20.93 -25.77 -35.33
N SER A 528 20.08 -25.85 -34.31
CA SER A 528 19.19 -24.77 -33.89
C SER A 528 19.48 -24.47 -32.43
N ILE A 529 19.52 -23.18 -32.08
CA ILE A 529 19.85 -22.73 -30.72
C ILE A 529 18.65 -22.02 -30.12
N LYS A 530 18.39 -22.28 -28.84
CA LYS A 530 17.47 -21.50 -28.01
C LYS A 530 18.16 -21.09 -26.72
N ASP A 531 18.45 -19.80 -26.62
CA ASP A 531 19.11 -19.23 -25.44
C ASP A 531 18.12 -18.94 -24.31
N ILE A 532 18.63 -18.86 -23.08
CA ILE A 532 17.91 -18.37 -21.90
C ILE A 532 18.44 -16.98 -21.51
N GLU A 533 17.63 -15.95 -21.70
CA GLU A 533 17.92 -14.62 -21.16
C GLU A 533 17.38 -14.49 -19.73
N ASN A 534 18.21 -14.02 -18.81
CA ASN A 534 17.84 -13.83 -17.42
C ASN A 534 17.58 -12.35 -17.11
N ASP A 535 16.54 -12.07 -16.34
CA ASP A 535 16.34 -10.76 -15.73
C ASP A 535 17.54 -10.39 -14.83
N PRO A 536 18.04 -9.14 -14.84
CA PRO A 536 19.14 -8.70 -13.99
C PRO A 536 18.96 -9.02 -12.50
N GLU A 537 17.73 -9.03 -11.99
CA GLU A 537 17.43 -9.33 -10.58
C GLU A 537 17.55 -10.82 -10.24
N THR A 538 17.61 -11.70 -11.24
CA THR A 538 17.71 -13.17 -11.07
C THR A 538 18.94 -13.55 -10.25
N LYS A 539 20.05 -12.80 -10.36
CA LYS A 539 21.26 -13.03 -9.55
C LYS A 539 21.05 -12.79 -8.05
N GLN A 540 20.11 -11.93 -7.66
CA GLN A 540 19.81 -11.61 -6.26
C GLN A 540 18.96 -12.68 -5.55
N VAL A 541 18.27 -13.51 -6.32
CA VAL A 541 17.49 -14.67 -5.83
C VAL A 541 18.44 -15.80 -5.44
N SER A 542 18.19 -16.48 -4.31
CA SER A 542 19.08 -17.56 -3.87
C SER A 542 19.03 -18.76 -4.82
N VAL A 543 20.12 -19.53 -4.87
CA VAL A 543 20.24 -20.75 -5.69
C VAL A 543 19.12 -21.74 -5.36
N GLU A 544 18.74 -21.90 -4.08
CA GLU A 544 17.68 -22.84 -3.69
C GLU A 544 16.30 -22.41 -4.18
N GLN A 545 16.05 -21.11 -4.32
CA GLN A 545 14.77 -20.57 -4.82
C GLN A 545 14.71 -20.64 -6.35
N ARG A 546 15.80 -20.29 -7.05
CA ARG A 546 15.81 -20.28 -8.53
C ARG A 546 16.11 -21.62 -9.19
N LYS A 547 16.56 -22.62 -8.41
CA LYS A 547 16.86 -23.99 -8.88
C LYS A 547 17.86 -24.06 -10.05
N CYS A 548 18.71 -23.05 -10.20
CA CYS A 548 19.82 -23.03 -11.16
C CYS A 548 21.01 -22.27 -10.56
N ARG A 549 22.21 -22.51 -11.09
CA ARG A 549 23.44 -21.82 -10.69
C ARG A 549 24.02 -21.05 -11.86
N PHE A 550 24.58 -19.86 -11.60
CA PHE A 550 25.34 -19.15 -12.62
C PHE A 550 26.78 -19.69 -12.72
N PRO A 551 27.46 -19.51 -13.86
CA PRO A 551 28.83 -19.98 -14.06
C PRO A 551 29.82 -19.48 -13.00
N ASP A 552 29.61 -18.27 -12.47
CA ASP A 552 30.42 -17.64 -11.42
C ASP A 552 30.18 -18.20 -10.00
N GLU A 553 29.10 -18.95 -9.78
CA GLU A 553 28.75 -19.53 -8.48
C GLU A 553 29.29 -20.96 -8.32
N ASN A 554 30.54 -21.11 -8.74
CA ASN A 554 31.19 -22.39 -8.82
C ASN A 554 31.61 -22.90 -7.44
N ILE A 555 31.30 -24.17 -7.20
CA ILE A 555 31.63 -24.92 -5.98
C ILE A 555 32.49 -26.15 -6.30
N LEU A 556 32.81 -26.33 -7.58
CA LEU A 556 33.48 -27.52 -8.12
C LEU A 556 34.99 -27.30 -8.13
N ASP A 557 35.74 -28.39 -7.99
CA ASP A 557 37.20 -28.40 -8.05
C ASP A 557 37.69 -28.78 -9.46
N VAL A 558 36.95 -29.63 -10.18
CA VAL A 558 37.34 -30.11 -11.53
C VAL A 558 37.48 -29.01 -12.59
N HIS A 559 36.68 -27.95 -12.54
CA HIS A 559 36.61 -26.91 -13.57
C HIS A 559 36.38 -25.53 -12.94
N ALA A 560 36.77 -24.47 -13.65
CA ALA A 560 36.76 -23.10 -13.12
C ALA A 560 35.36 -22.47 -13.07
N TYR A 561 34.47 -22.83 -14.00
CA TYR A 561 33.09 -22.34 -14.04
C TYR A 561 32.10 -23.46 -13.76
N TYR A 562 30.95 -23.09 -13.20
CA TYR A 562 29.86 -24.04 -12.98
C TYR A 562 29.10 -24.34 -14.27
N SER A 563 28.83 -25.61 -14.52
CA SER A 563 27.86 -26.09 -15.49
C SER A 563 27.30 -27.45 -15.03
N TYR A 564 26.19 -27.88 -15.59
CA TYR A 564 25.61 -29.19 -15.26
C TYR A 564 26.58 -30.33 -15.62
N SER A 565 27.22 -30.20 -16.78
CA SER A 565 28.23 -31.13 -17.27
C SER A 565 29.45 -31.18 -16.35
N ALA A 566 30.00 -30.03 -15.92
CA ALA A 566 31.13 -29.99 -14.98
C ALA A 566 30.77 -30.55 -13.60
N CYS A 567 29.55 -30.28 -13.10
CA CYS A 567 29.08 -30.84 -11.84
C CYS A 567 28.98 -32.38 -11.90
N SER A 568 28.55 -32.91 -13.04
CA SER A 568 28.47 -34.37 -13.26
C SER A 568 29.86 -35.02 -13.24
N VAL A 569 30.88 -34.36 -13.78
CA VAL A 569 32.28 -34.81 -13.70
C VAL A 569 32.77 -34.80 -12.25
N GLN A 570 32.53 -33.73 -11.49
CA GLN A 570 32.87 -33.67 -10.05
C GLN A 570 32.19 -34.79 -9.26
N CYS A 571 30.90 -34.99 -9.48
CA CYS A 571 30.11 -36.04 -8.82
C CYS A 571 30.75 -37.43 -9.03
N ARG A 572 31.23 -37.70 -10.24
CA ARG A 572 31.93 -38.97 -10.55
C ARG A 572 33.32 -39.04 -9.94
N LYS A 573 34.09 -37.95 -9.94
CA LYS A 573 35.37 -37.84 -9.21
C LYS A 573 35.19 -38.20 -7.74
N ASP A 574 34.21 -37.60 -7.08
CA ASP A 574 33.94 -37.81 -5.65
C ASP A 574 33.50 -39.25 -5.37
N LYS A 575 32.68 -39.83 -6.25
CA LYS A 575 32.25 -41.23 -6.13
C LYS A 575 33.41 -42.20 -6.35
N GLN A 576 34.29 -41.95 -7.32
CA GLN A 576 35.50 -42.75 -7.53
C GLN A 576 36.43 -42.70 -6.31
N LEU A 577 36.70 -41.50 -5.79
CA LEU A 577 37.50 -41.32 -4.58
C LEU A 577 36.89 -42.02 -3.37
N LYS A 578 35.56 -42.01 -3.23
CA LYS A 578 34.87 -42.68 -2.12
C LYS A 578 34.89 -44.20 -2.22
N THR A 579 34.78 -44.76 -3.42
CA THR A 579 34.70 -46.22 -3.62
C THR A 579 36.09 -46.87 -3.74
N CYS A 580 37.01 -46.24 -4.48
CA CYS A 580 38.33 -46.81 -4.81
C CYS A 580 39.51 -46.05 -4.18
N ASN A 581 39.29 -45.00 -3.36
CA ASN A 581 40.33 -44.12 -2.79
C ASN A 581 41.22 -43.40 -3.81
N CYS A 582 40.88 -43.49 -5.11
CA CYS A 582 41.59 -42.85 -6.20
C CYS A 582 40.59 -42.49 -7.32
N THR A 583 41.01 -41.63 -8.24
CA THR A 583 40.25 -41.25 -9.44
C THR A 583 41.04 -41.57 -10.70
N ASN A 584 40.36 -41.64 -11.85
CA ASN A 584 41.03 -41.94 -13.11
C ASN A 584 42.12 -40.90 -13.43
N HIS A 585 43.13 -41.32 -14.18
CA HIS A 585 44.34 -40.53 -14.46
C HIS A 585 44.13 -39.36 -15.44
N LEU A 586 42.96 -39.27 -16.06
CA LEU A 586 42.56 -38.18 -16.95
C LEU A 586 41.68 -37.14 -16.22
N MET A 587 41.28 -37.41 -14.98
CA MET A 587 40.36 -36.56 -14.23
C MET A 587 40.95 -35.16 -14.04
N PRO A 588 40.22 -34.09 -14.42
CA PRO A 588 40.69 -32.71 -14.27
C PRO A 588 41.00 -32.35 -12.82
N ASN A 589 42.03 -31.52 -12.65
CA ASN A 589 42.47 -31.01 -11.35
C ASN A 589 42.61 -32.13 -10.27
N SER A 590 43.17 -33.27 -10.66
CA SER A 590 43.51 -34.37 -9.74
C SER A 590 44.98 -34.30 -9.34
N ASP A 591 45.24 -34.32 -8.04
CA ASP A 591 46.61 -34.44 -7.51
C ASP A 591 47.21 -35.78 -7.97
N PRO A 592 48.47 -35.84 -8.44
CA PRO A 592 49.15 -37.11 -8.74
C PRO A 592 48.96 -38.20 -7.69
N ALA A 593 48.88 -37.86 -6.40
CA ALA A 593 48.66 -38.82 -5.32
C ALA A 593 47.24 -39.43 -5.29
N GLN A 594 46.26 -38.76 -5.91
CA GLN A 594 44.87 -39.21 -6.00
C GLN A 594 44.59 -40.04 -7.26
N ARG A 595 45.52 -40.09 -8.21
CA ARG A 595 45.34 -40.83 -9.47
C ARG A 595 45.55 -42.32 -9.22
N CYS A 596 44.66 -43.13 -9.76
CA CYS A 596 44.73 -44.57 -9.60
C CYS A 596 46.03 -45.14 -10.21
N ASP A 597 46.64 -46.08 -9.49
CA ASP A 597 47.63 -47.03 -10.01
C ASP A 597 46.91 -48.25 -10.62
N MET A 598 47.65 -49.31 -10.98
CA MET A 598 47.02 -50.52 -11.55
C MET A 598 45.97 -51.14 -10.61
N ALA A 599 46.22 -51.18 -9.30
CA ALA A 599 45.24 -51.70 -8.34
C ALA A 599 43.98 -50.83 -8.28
N GLY A 600 44.15 -49.51 -8.36
CA GLY A 600 43.05 -48.56 -8.50
C GLY A 600 42.26 -48.74 -9.80
N LEU A 601 42.93 -48.96 -10.95
CA LEU A 601 42.27 -49.24 -12.23
C LEU A 601 41.45 -50.53 -12.17
N VAL A 602 41.96 -51.59 -11.55
CA VAL A 602 41.20 -52.84 -11.29
C VAL A 602 39.91 -52.52 -10.52
N CYS A 603 40.00 -51.67 -9.49
CA CYS A 603 38.83 -51.23 -8.72
C CYS A 603 37.83 -50.43 -9.56
N LEU A 604 38.30 -49.48 -10.36
CA LEU A 604 37.45 -48.67 -11.23
C LEU A 604 36.68 -49.53 -12.24
N ASN A 605 37.37 -50.47 -12.89
CA ASN A 605 36.75 -51.38 -13.86
C ASN A 605 35.76 -52.35 -13.20
N THR A 606 36.07 -52.88 -12.02
CA THR A 606 35.17 -53.78 -11.28
C THR A 606 33.87 -53.09 -10.88
N ASN A 607 33.93 -51.78 -10.59
CA ASN A 607 32.79 -50.96 -10.18
C ASN A 607 32.25 -50.07 -11.32
N TYR A 608 32.57 -50.38 -12.58
CA TYR A 608 32.25 -49.51 -13.73
C TYR A 608 30.77 -49.10 -13.81
N GLU A 609 29.85 -50.06 -13.64
CA GLU A 609 28.39 -49.79 -13.66
C GLU A 609 27.95 -48.81 -12.57
N GLU A 610 28.60 -48.84 -11.40
CA GLU A 610 28.26 -47.95 -10.29
C GLU A 610 28.90 -46.55 -10.42
N LEU A 611 30.03 -46.46 -11.12
CA LEU A 611 30.85 -45.24 -11.22
C LEU A 611 30.58 -44.41 -12.47
N THR A 612 30.03 -45.00 -13.53
CA THR A 612 29.84 -44.32 -14.83
C THR A 612 28.38 -43.98 -15.12
N ILE A 613 27.42 -44.77 -14.62
CA ILE A 613 26.00 -44.57 -14.91
C ILE A 613 25.39 -43.59 -13.90
N VAL A 614 24.88 -42.45 -14.37
CA VAL A 614 24.11 -41.52 -13.53
C VAL A 614 22.66 -41.99 -13.40
N ILE A 615 22.18 -42.11 -12.17
CA ILE A 615 20.80 -42.52 -11.86
C ILE A 615 20.09 -41.44 -11.05
N PRO A 616 18.76 -41.30 -11.21
CA PRO A 616 18.01 -40.36 -10.39
C PRO A 616 17.89 -40.87 -8.96
N SER A 617 17.79 -39.95 -8.00
CA SER A 617 17.75 -40.25 -6.56
C SER A 617 16.60 -41.18 -6.12
N TRP A 618 15.51 -41.21 -6.88
CA TRP A 618 14.35 -42.08 -6.62
C TRP A 618 14.48 -43.49 -7.19
N SER A 619 15.50 -43.77 -8.00
CA SER A 619 15.70 -45.10 -8.59
C SER A 619 16.25 -46.08 -7.57
N THR A 620 15.42 -46.99 -7.08
CA THR A 620 15.83 -48.06 -6.16
C THR A 620 16.27 -49.32 -6.91
N GLY A 621 17.37 -49.93 -6.48
CA GLY A 621 17.86 -51.22 -7.00
C GLY A 621 18.66 -51.19 -8.31
N LYS A 622 18.92 -50.00 -8.89
CA LYS A 622 19.86 -49.84 -10.02
C LYS A 622 21.25 -49.46 -9.51
N ARG A 623 22.29 -50.00 -10.13
CA ARG A 623 23.68 -49.58 -9.91
C ARG A 623 23.93 -48.27 -10.66
N GLY A 624 24.54 -47.31 -9.98
CA GLY A 624 24.88 -46.01 -10.56
C GLY A 624 25.14 -44.95 -9.48
N VAL A 625 25.55 -43.77 -9.95
CA VAL A 625 25.81 -42.60 -9.12
C VAL A 625 24.62 -41.66 -9.11
N VAL A 626 24.25 -41.17 -7.93
CA VAL A 626 23.24 -40.11 -7.77
C VAL A 626 23.96 -38.77 -7.69
N CYS A 627 23.66 -37.86 -8.61
CA CYS A 627 24.27 -36.53 -8.67
C CYS A 627 23.21 -35.44 -8.43
N ASP A 628 23.38 -34.67 -7.35
CA ASP A 628 22.52 -33.55 -6.99
C ASP A 628 22.92 -32.25 -7.71
N CYS A 629 23.08 -32.32 -9.04
CA CYS A 629 23.50 -31.20 -9.88
C CYS A 629 22.32 -30.32 -10.30
N LEU A 630 22.45 -29.01 -10.12
CA LEU A 630 21.49 -28.03 -10.63
C LEU A 630 21.83 -27.63 -12.08
N PRO A 631 20.84 -27.31 -12.92
CA PRO A 631 21.10 -26.77 -14.25
C PRO A 631 21.80 -25.41 -14.20
N SER A 632 22.44 -25.03 -15.31
CA SER A 632 23.01 -23.69 -15.46
C SER A 632 21.89 -22.67 -15.61
N CYS A 633 22.05 -21.48 -15.03
CA CYS A 633 21.09 -20.40 -15.26
C CYS A 633 21.19 -19.83 -16.68
N THR A 634 22.33 -20.01 -17.36
CA THR A 634 22.63 -19.55 -18.73
C THR A 634 22.68 -20.69 -19.74
N GLU A 635 22.13 -21.85 -19.38
CA GLU A 635 22.10 -23.04 -20.23
C GLU A 635 21.48 -22.74 -21.60
N VAL A 636 22.08 -23.31 -22.64
CA VAL A 636 21.67 -23.14 -24.03
C VAL A 636 21.13 -24.46 -24.55
N ASP A 637 19.93 -24.44 -25.13
CA ASP A 637 19.33 -25.60 -25.78
C ASP A 637 19.81 -25.68 -27.24
N ILE A 638 20.58 -26.72 -27.56
CA ILE A 638 21.19 -26.95 -28.88
C ILE A 638 20.54 -28.20 -29.49
N ALA A 639 19.65 -27.99 -30.45
CA ALA A 639 18.99 -29.06 -31.17
C ALA A 639 19.70 -29.37 -32.48
N ILE A 640 20.01 -30.64 -32.73
CA ILE A 640 20.53 -31.11 -34.02
C ILE A 640 19.36 -31.23 -34.99
N VAL A 641 19.39 -30.43 -36.06
CA VAL A 641 18.36 -30.42 -37.10
C VAL A 641 18.61 -31.53 -38.11
N HIS A 642 19.84 -31.64 -38.59
CA HIS A 642 20.22 -32.63 -39.60
C HIS A 642 21.74 -32.79 -39.68
N ASP A 643 22.19 -34.02 -39.95
CA ASP A 643 23.58 -34.37 -40.19
C ASP A 643 23.73 -34.97 -41.59
N TRP A 644 24.62 -34.40 -42.40
CA TRP A 644 25.06 -34.96 -43.68
C TRP A 644 26.44 -35.59 -43.54
N ARG A 645 26.66 -36.64 -44.32
CA ARG A 645 27.96 -37.28 -44.49
C ARG A 645 28.21 -37.55 -45.97
N GLU A 646 29.35 -37.09 -46.46
CA GLU A 646 29.79 -37.29 -47.84
C GLU A 646 31.22 -37.81 -47.85
N SER A 647 31.53 -38.79 -48.68
CA SER A 647 32.92 -39.27 -48.79
C SER A 647 33.75 -38.27 -49.58
N ILE A 648 34.87 -37.86 -48.99
CA ILE A 648 35.89 -37.03 -49.60
C ILE A 648 37.19 -37.84 -49.67
N PHE A 649 37.25 -38.77 -50.61
CA PHE A 649 38.49 -39.51 -50.83
C PHE A 649 39.55 -38.59 -51.43
N ASN A 650 40.59 -38.30 -50.65
CA ASN A 650 41.78 -37.60 -51.12
C ASN A 650 42.99 -38.55 -51.02
N PRO A 651 43.61 -38.93 -52.15
CA PRO A 651 44.74 -39.85 -52.14
C PRO A 651 46.01 -39.26 -51.52
N GLU A 652 46.12 -37.93 -51.42
CA GLU A 652 47.33 -37.24 -50.98
C GLU A 652 47.36 -36.94 -49.48
N LYS A 653 46.19 -36.87 -48.81
CA LYS A 653 46.10 -36.45 -47.41
C LYS A 653 44.96 -37.12 -46.65
N ARG A 654 45.25 -37.62 -45.44
CA ARG A 654 44.28 -38.13 -44.47
C ARG A 654 43.68 -36.95 -43.70
N TYR A 655 42.44 -36.60 -43.99
CA TYR A 655 41.70 -35.60 -43.24
C TYR A 655 40.20 -35.79 -43.43
N SER A 656 39.44 -35.14 -42.56
CA SER A 656 38.00 -35.02 -42.64
C SER A 656 37.62 -33.55 -42.51
N THR A 657 36.56 -33.14 -43.20
CA THR A 657 36.06 -31.76 -43.15
C THR A 657 34.81 -31.74 -42.30
N ILE A 658 34.74 -30.84 -41.33
CA ILE A 658 33.58 -30.71 -40.46
C ILE A 658 33.04 -29.29 -40.60
N GLU A 659 31.78 -29.19 -40.97
CA GLU A 659 31.04 -27.93 -41.05
C GLU A 659 29.86 -27.97 -40.06
N ILE A 660 29.88 -27.10 -39.05
CA ILE A 660 28.77 -26.91 -38.13
C ILE A 660 28.15 -25.56 -38.44
N GLU A 661 26.87 -25.52 -38.77
CA GLU A 661 26.17 -24.28 -39.12
C GLU A 661 24.84 -24.14 -38.42
N LEU A 662 24.45 -22.89 -38.17
CA LEU A 662 23.10 -22.56 -37.74
C LEU A 662 22.13 -22.76 -38.90
N SER A 663 21.08 -23.54 -38.67
CA SER A 663 20.01 -23.75 -39.67
C SER A 663 19.26 -22.46 -40.01
N ALA A 664 19.04 -21.62 -38.99
CA ALA A 664 18.51 -20.28 -39.10
C ALA A 664 18.94 -19.44 -37.88
N LEU A 665 18.75 -18.12 -37.96
CA LEU A 665 18.85 -17.27 -36.77
C LEU A 665 17.70 -17.60 -35.82
N PRO A 666 17.93 -17.70 -34.49
CA PRO A 666 16.88 -18.00 -33.53
C PRO A 666 15.72 -16.98 -33.60
N THR A 667 14.50 -17.47 -33.69
CA THR A 667 13.28 -16.64 -33.70
C THR A 667 12.58 -16.58 -32.34
N GLU A 668 12.94 -17.50 -31.44
CA GLU A 668 12.41 -17.59 -30.09
C GLU A 668 13.56 -17.84 -29.10
N ARG A 669 13.41 -17.30 -27.89
CA ARG A 669 14.30 -17.57 -26.76
C ARG A 669 13.49 -17.63 -25.47
N TYR A 670 14.01 -18.31 -24.47
CA TYR A 670 13.39 -18.30 -23.15
C TYR A 670 13.86 -17.07 -22.38
N LYS A 671 12.94 -16.41 -21.70
CA LYS A 671 13.24 -15.30 -20.79
C LYS A 671 12.80 -15.67 -19.39
N ARG A 672 13.74 -15.63 -18.46
CA ARG A 672 13.51 -15.90 -17.04
C ARG A 672 13.27 -14.57 -16.33
N ASN A 673 12.04 -14.34 -15.87
CA ASN A 673 11.65 -13.12 -15.16
C ASN A 673 11.45 -13.41 -13.66
N VAL A 674 11.90 -12.49 -12.82
CA VAL A 674 11.60 -12.51 -11.38
C VAL A 674 10.18 -11.97 -11.18
N VAL A 675 9.28 -12.81 -10.68
CA VAL A 675 7.85 -12.45 -10.49
C VAL A 675 7.58 -11.94 -9.08
N ARG A 676 8.35 -12.43 -8.10
CA ARG A 676 8.22 -12.02 -6.71
C ARG A 676 9.60 -11.69 -6.17
N GLY A 677 9.98 -10.42 -6.26
CA GLY A 677 11.18 -9.88 -5.64
C GLY A 677 11.01 -9.73 -4.12
N ARG A 678 12.12 -9.39 -3.45
CA ARG A 678 12.09 -9.07 -2.01
C ARG A 678 11.23 -7.82 -1.72
N LEU A 679 11.23 -6.86 -2.65
CA LEU A 679 10.40 -5.65 -2.55
C LEU A 679 8.92 -5.99 -2.65
N ASP A 680 8.53 -6.87 -3.59
CA ASP A 680 7.13 -7.30 -3.75
C ASP A 680 6.62 -8.03 -2.50
N LEU A 681 7.46 -8.83 -1.85
CA LEU A 681 7.11 -9.47 -0.58
C LEU A 681 6.81 -8.42 0.50
N VAL A 682 7.66 -7.40 0.65
CA VAL A 682 7.46 -6.32 1.63
C VAL A 682 6.19 -5.53 1.31
N VAL A 683 5.95 -5.21 0.05
CA VAL A 683 4.74 -4.50 -0.41
C VAL A 683 3.49 -5.36 -0.16
N SER A 684 3.53 -6.66 -0.46
CA SER A 684 2.40 -7.58 -0.23
C SER A 684 2.11 -7.76 1.25
N VAL A 685 3.13 -7.94 2.10
CA VAL A 685 2.94 -8.08 3.56
C VAL A 685 2.43 -6.78 4.17
N GLY A 686 2.99 -5.64 3.74
CA GLY A 686 2.55 -4.31 4.16
C GLY A 686 1.12 -4.01 3.73
N GLY A 687 0.75 -4.35 2.49
CA GLY A 687 -0.61 -4.19 1.96
C GLY A 687 -1.64 -5.05 2.69
N THR A 688 -1.33 -6.33 2.94
CA THR A 688 -2.21 -7.22 3.72
C THR A 688 -2.39 -6.72 5.16
N THR A 689 -1.30 -6.34 5.81
CA THR A 689 -1.34 -5.81 7.19
C THR A 689 -2.12 -4.49 7.26
N GLY A 690 -1.92 -3.60 6.28
CA GLY A 690 -2.65 -2.35 6.16
C GLY A 690 -4.15 -2.54 5.91
N LEU A 691 -4.54 -3.51 5.07
CA LEU A 691 -5.94 -3.77 4.73
C LEU A 691 -6.73 -4.41 5.89
N PHE A 692 -6.17 -5.42 6.56
CA PHE A 692 -6.88 -6.19 7.58
C PHE A 692 -6.74 -5.60 8.99
N VAL A 693 -5.59 -5.02 9.32
CA VAL A 693 -5.31 -4.50 10.67
C VAL A 693 -5.38 -2.97 10.72
N GLY A 694 -5.29 -2.29 9.57
CA GLY A 694 -5.18 -0.82 9.54
C GLY A 694 -3.84 -0.32 10.09
N ALA A 695 -2.87 -1.22 10.29
CA ALA A 695 -1.58 -0.88 10.85
C ALA A 695 -0.61 -0.43 9.75
N SER A 696 0.03 0.71 10.00
CA SER A 696 1.09 1.26 9.15
C SER A 696 2.44 1.19 9.87
N LEU A 697 3.52 1.52 9.16
CA LEU A 697 4.85 1.63 9.76
C LEU A 697 4.89 2.69 10.88
N LEU A 698 4.07 3.75 10.77
CA LEU A 698 3.89 4.74 11.82
C LEU A 698 3.19 4.16 13.05
N SER A 699 2.17 3.32 12.85
CA SER A 699 1.47 2.63 13.94
C SER A 699 2.43 1.75 14.76
N PHE A 700 3.40 1.10 14.09
CA PHE A 700 4.44 0.32 14.78
C PHE A 700 5.37 1.22 15.63
N VAL A 701 5.79 2.36 15.09
CA VAL A 701 6.60 3.35 15.85
C VAL A 701 5.81 3.92 17.03
N GLU A 702 4.51 4.18 16.86
CA GLU A 702 3.63 4.63 17.95
C GLU A 702 3.51 3.58 19.05
N ILE A 703 3.36 2.30 18.71
CA ILE A 703 3.36 1.19 19.68
C ILE A 703 4.68 1.22 20.47
N ILE A 704 5.83 1.28 19.81
CA ILE A 704 7.13 1.36 20.48
C ILE A 704 7.18 2.59 21.40
N TYR A 705 6.75 3.76 20.93
CA TYR A 705 6.74 4.98 21.73
C TYR A 705 5.86 4.87 22.99
N TYR A 706 4.65 4.32 22.85
CA TYR A 706 3.71 4.18 23.97
C TYR A 706 4.14 3.12 24.99
N PHE A 707 4.71 2.00 24.55
CA PHE A 707 5.10 0.90 25.44
C PHE A 707 6.51 1.04 26.02
N THR A 708 7.40 1.81 25.39
CA THR A 708 8.77 2.01 25.89
C THR A 708 9.01 3.43 26.39
N ILE A 709 8.95 4.44 25.52
CA ILE A 709 9.37 5.81 25.81
C ILE A 709 8.46 6.48 26.84
N ARG A 710 7.13 6.35 26.71
CA ARG A 710 6.16 6.97 27.61
C ARG A 710 6.27 6.47 29.06
N PRO A 711 6.29 5.15 29.36
CA PRO A 711 6.47 4.68 30.74
C PRO A 711 7.85 5.03 31.30
N TYR A 712 8.92 4.93 30.52
CA TYR A 712 10.27 5.34 30.97
C TYR A 712 10.34 6.84 31.29
N GLY A 713 9.78 7.70 30.43
CA GLY A 713 9.69 9.14 30.66
C GLY A 713 8.88 9.49 31.91
N THR A 714 7.78 8.77 32.15
CA THR A 714 6.93 8.97 33.34
C THR A 714 7.68 8.57 34.63
N VAL A 715 8.42 7.47 34.60
CA VAL A 715 9.26 7.02 35.73
C VAL A 715 10.44 7.97 35.97
N PHE A 716 11.08 8.45 34.90
CA PHE A 716 12.18 9.41 34.97
C PHE A 716 11.73 10.77 35.54
N MET A 717 10.59 11.31 35.07
CA MET A 717 10.02 12.54 35.60
C MET A 717 9.58 12.40 37.07
N ARG A 718 9.06 11.24 37.48
CA ARG A 718 8.78 10.95 38.90
C ARG A 718 10.04 10.99 39.76
N LYS A 719 11.17 10.46 39.29
CA LYS A 719 12.47 10.52 39.99
C LYS A 719 13.02 11.94 40.11
N ILE A 720 12.82 12.80 39.11
CA ILE A 720 13.23 14.20 39.16
C ILE A 720 12.37 15.00 40.15
N ARG A 721 11.04 14.80 40.16
CA ARG A 721 10.14 15.44 41.14
C ARG A 721 10.48 15.09 42.59
N THR A 722 10.88 13.85 42.86
CA THR A 722 11.29 13.44 44.21
C THR A 722 12.61 14.09 44.64
N ARG A 723 13.55 14.29 43.72
CA ARG A 723 14.80 15.02 44.02
C ARG A 723 14.58 16.53 44.22
N LEU A 724 13.66 17.14 43.48
CA LEU A 724 13.31 18.56 43.65
C LEU A 724 12.60 18.84 44.98
N HIS A 725 11.73 17.94 45.46
CA HIS A 725 11.13 18.07 46.79
C HIS A 725 12.13 17.93 47.95
N GLN A 726 13.22 17.16 47.78
CA GLN A 726 14.28 17.07 48.78
C GLN A 726 15.13 18.35 48.86
N HIS A 727 15.24 19.13 47.78
CA HIS A 727 15.97 20.39 47.76
C HIS A 727 15.18 21.59 48.31
N GLN A 728 13.85 21.50 48.46
CA GLN A 728 13.02 22.54 49.10
C GLN A 728 12.91 22.37 50.63
N HIS A 729 13.47 21.30 51.20
CA HIS A 729 13.50 21.02 52.64
C HIS A 729 14.90 21.14 53.27
N GLN A 730 15.89 21.58 52.50
CA GLN A 730 17.14 22.19 52.99
C GLN A 730 17.05 23.69 52.76
#